data_AF-A0A2G6G7R3-F1
#
_entry.id   AF-A0A2G6G7R3-F1
#
_cell.length_a   1.000
_cell.length_b   1.000
_cell.length_c   1.000
_cell.angle_alpha   90.00
_cell.angle_beta   90.00
_cell.angle_gamma   90.00
#
_symmetry.space_group_name_H-M   'P 1'
#
loop_
_entity.id
_entity.type
_entity.pdbx_description
1 polymer ?
#
loop_
_entity_poly.entity_id
_entity_poly.type
_entity_poly.pdbx_seq_one_letter_code
_entity_poly.pdbx_strand_id
1 'polypeptide(L)'
;MKRNMSILLTIILLYVSVFTLIFKSYSDDGNVVPDTSLRKVINYSLGRGADNSGPVTISDLDDLTGKLDTYEYPGWDLGILSLEGLQYAENIKGLHIPWNKVSDLTPISDLTKLESLNIRENNIDDLTPISGLINLTDLHIGRNRISDISVLSNLEKLENLTFYDNEVSDLSPLSDLTNLEYLGFSENEVSDLSPLSDLTNLEYLSFDENGVSDLSPLSDLTNLESLYFSDNEVSDLSPLSGIEYKEKGNVSAFDQEIKVYLDSPYEYESHLVGLRGETVNYFEYDSSQVSKNGDTFTLLNDYSNLTWAKMYIRPHPVEEYREFGAYRGTITLIKREYGDVIPDDALKKDINRKLGKGEVTTPISREEVESLTGLLSAHNYEQEEKIESIEGLQYAVNIDSLGISHNQISDLSPISELTNLKSINFSNNQISDIGPISGLLNLEIIDFSNNQISDITPISYLTNLEKVWLNGNQISNLAPISNVENVLMLYVNSNNISDLSPLGVLKEIETLEFNDNKITDLITLSDMESITWLSFSGNAVSDIKPLEGLLNLNWLKCSENKISDLSPLSQLLDIVYLNASNQRIDKYLESPYEFENEVMGLEEDMVDLSYNEEEINKMGDIYILLGNSSVLSWDQIYGIPTGPYEMKIFSGELRASKVLIENPEEPLPDGYHMVVFDGGDHGSLKGTAKFAVSEGVDFSVIPVPEVQADPGYKFSNWEPSLPNEKVMHDLEFTAMFEQESFPSIIERLFGKDRYETAVEVSKMMYDQSDTVILVNGRKYPDALASTPLAKLYNAPILLVEKDVIPTSTKNEIARLGATKAIIVGGKGVVSEYVVAELEEEGLSVERYSGKSRYETSLSVAEKVIEIAGEKNIILVKGTDFPDALTVTALALKEDAPILLTRPANLSEEVNEFIEGQKPSKLYIAGGKGAVSLEIESDIEDLGIEVMRFSGKDRYETGRKIAEYVYPNPDEIIFANGRDFADAMVGGPLTIVNGGPVMLVEKTHVPQSTKDYMTSTVAESVDKAYIVGGEGVVSNSVREELLDIIGD
;
A
#
# COMPACT_ATOMS: atom_id res chain seq x y z
N MET A 1 -64.77 21.16 38.27
CA MET A 1 -63.66 20.38 37.68
C MET A 1 -63.29 20.86 36.29
N LYS A 2 -64.15 20.79 35.25
CA LYS A 2 -63.79 21.21 33.88
C LYS A 2 -63.26 22.65 33.75
N ARG A 3 -63.82 23.60 34.52
CA ARG A 3 -63.36 25.00 34.55
C ARG A 3 -62.00 25.19 35.24
N ASN A 4 -61.65 24.34 36.21
CA ASN A 4 -60.34 24.39 36.88
C ASN A 4 -59.26 23.68 36.05
N MET A 5 -59.63 22.67 35.27
CA MET A 5 -58.73 21.94 34.38
C MET A 5 -58.34 22.78 33.16
N SER A 6 -59.28 23.56 32.62
CA SER A 6 -58.99 24.54 31.56
C SER A 6 -58.08 25.67 32.05
N ILE A 7 -58.29 26.18 33.27
CA ILE A 7 -57.40 27.19 33.86
C ILE A 7 -56.00 26.61 34.11
N LEU A 8 -55.89 25.36 34.57
CA LEU A 8 -54.60 24.70 34.76
C LEU A 8 -53.87 24.47 33.43
N LEU A 9 -54.57 24.06 32.38
CA LEU A 9 -54.00 23.87 31.04
C LEU A 9 -53.55 25.20 30.42
N THR A 10 -54.33 26.27 30.60
CA THR A 10 -53.95 27.63 30.16
C THR A 10 -52.78 28.18 30.96
N ILE A 11 -52.68 27.88 32.27
CA ILE A 11 -51.53 28.26 33.10
C ILE A 11 -50.28 27.47 32.70
N ILE A 12 -50.39 26.18 32.36
CA ILE A 12 -49.28 25.37 31.86
C ILE A 12 -48.82 25.87 30.50
N LEU A 13 -49.74 26.18 29.57
CA LEU A 13 -49.40 26.77 28.27
C LEU A 13 -48.78 28.17 28.41
N LEU A 14 -49.26 29.00 29.34
CA LEU A 14 -48.63 30.28 29.68
C LEU A 14 -47.27 30.08 30.35
N TYR A 15 -47.10 29.06 31.20
CA TYR A 15 -45.81 28.75 31.80
C TYR A 15 -44.82 28.31 30.74
N VAL A 16 -45.19 27.41 29.84
CA VAL A 16 -44.32 26.93 28.75
C VAL A 16 -43.97 28.06 27.78
N SER A 17 -44.92 28.93 27.41
CA SER A 17 -44.67 30.08 26.53
C SER A 17 -43.89 31.23 27.20
N VAL A 18 -44.02 31.40 28.51
CA VAL A 18 -43.20 32.34 29.29
C VAL A 18 -41.82 31.75 29.60
N PHE A 19 -41.69 30.43 29.76
CA PHE A 19 -40.40 29.74 29.95
C PHE A 19 -39.57 29.76 28.65
N THR A 20 -40.18 29.57 27.48
CA THR A 20 -39.52 29.75 26.18
C THR A 20 -39.20 31.21 25.88
N LEU A 21 -39.98 32.18 26.37
CA LEU A 21 -39.61 33.61 26.26
C LEU A 21 -38.51 34.03 27.25
N ILE A 22 -38.41 33.42 28.43
CA ILE A 22 -37.40 33.77 29.45
C ILE A 22 -36.02 33.15 29.12
N PHE A 23 -35.97 32.02 28.42
CA PHE A 23 -34.71 31.50 27.86
C PHE A 23 -34.21 32.27 26.64
N LYS A 24 -35.06 33.10 26.03
CA LYS A 24 -34.68 33.98 24.91
C LYS A 24 -33.75 35.13 25.33
N SER A 25 -33.37 35.26 26.60
CA SER A 25 -32.55 36.38 27.08
C SER A 25 -31.39 36.07 28.02
N TYR A 26 -30.83 34.86 28.07
CA TYR A 26 -29.60 34.60 28.85
C TYR A 26 -28.68 33.53 28.23
N SER A 27 -27.88 33.93 27.24
CA SER A 27 -26.47 33.51 27.17
C SER A 27 -25.65 34.77 26.93
N ASP A 28 -24.71 35.08 27.84
CA ASP A 28 -24.04 36.38 27.92
C ASP A 28 -23.09 36.67 26.73
N ASP A 29 -23.01 35.79 25.72
CA ASP A 29 -22.28 35.99 24.46
C ASP A 29 -23.15 35.71 23.19
N GLY A 30 -24.44 35.42 23.34
CA GLY A 30 -25.36 35.14 22.23
C GLY A 30 -25.17 33.79 21.51
N ASN A 31 -24.18 32.98 21.89
CA ASN A 31 -23.96 31.65 21.32
C ASN A 31 -24.98 30.62 21.85
N VAL A 32 -25.57 29.83 20.95
CA VAL A 32 -26.51 28.74 21.28
C VAL A 32 -26.03 27.35 20.84
N VAL A 33 -24.89 27.26 20.15
CA VAL A 33 -24.30 25.98 19.71
C VAL A 33 -23.05 25.70 20.55
N PRO A 34 -23.07 24.79 21.53
CA PRO A 34 -21.94 24.53 22.44
C PRO A 34 -20.80 23.75 21.78
N ASP A 35 -21.10 22.87 20.82
CA ASP A 35 -20.10 22.09 20.11
C ASP A 35 -19.27 22.99 19.17
N THR A 36 -17.95 22.98 19.38
CA THR A 36 -17.03 23.88 18.67
C THR A 36 -16.84 23.49 17.21
N SER A 37 -16.87 22.18 16.92
CA SER A 37 -16.76 21.66 15.57
C SER A 37 -18.04 21.96 14.80
N LEU A 38 -19.21 21.75 15.40
CA LEU A 38 -20.49 22.09 14.79
C LEU A 38 -20.60 23.60 14.51
N ARG A 39 -20.11 24.45 15.42
CA ARG A 39 -20.04 25.91 15.16
C ARG A 39 -19.23 26.25 13.92
N LYS A 40 -18.10 25.57 13.70
CA LYS A 40 -17.25 25.82 12.51
C LYS A 40 -18.00 25.47 11.23
N VAL A 41 -18.72 24.34 11.21
CA VAL A 41 -19.54 23.93 10.07
C VAL A 41 -20.64 24.96 9.81
N ILE A 42 -21.38 25.36 10.85
CA ILE A 42 -22.46 26.35 10.70
C ILE A 42 -21.91 27.71 10.23
N ASN A 43 -20.84 28.21 10.83
CA ASN A 43 -20.23 29.47 10.42
C ASN A 43 -19.69 29.42 8.98
N TYR A 44 -19.17 28.27 8.56
CA TYR A 44 -18.76 28.06 7.17
C TYR A 44 -19.95 28.14 6.21
N SER A 45 -21.06 27.44 6.51
CA SER A 45 -22.29 27.51 5.71
C SER A 45 -22.91 28.91 5.68
N LEU A 46 -22.67 29.73 6.70
CA LEU A 46 -23.05 31.15 6.73
C LEU A 46 -22.04 32.08 6.03
N GLY A 47 -20.99 31.54 5.40
CA GLY A 47 -19.99 32.31 4.67
C GLY A 47 -18.98 33.05 5.55
N ARG A 48 -18.82 32.65 6.82
CA ARG A 48 -17.96 33.31 7.82
C ARG A 48 -16.53 32.74 7.90
N GLY A 49 -16.19 31.78 7.03
CA GLY A 49 -14.87 31.14 6.91
C GLY A 49 -14.75 29.82 7.69
N ALA A 50 -13.94 28.88 7.19
CA ALA A 50 -13.85 27.51 7.71
C ALA A 50 -13.32 27.42 9.15
N ASP A 51 -12.35 28.25 9.53
CA ASP A 51 -11.77 28.19 10.88
C ASP A 51 -12.57 28.97 11.94
N ASN A 52 -13.71 29.55 11.55
CA ASN A 52 -14.47 30.41 12.43
C ASN A 52 -15.31 29.60 13.43
N SER A 53 -14.81 29.44 14.65
CA SER A 53 -15.55 28.84 15.77
C SER A 53 -16.30 29.87 16.64
N GLY A 54 -16.51 31.08 16.11
CA GLY A 54 -17.19 32.19 16.79
C GLY A 54 -18.64 31.86 17.16
N PRO A 55 -19.26 32.70 18.02
CA PRO A 55 -20.61 32.45 18.53
C PRO A 55 -21.65 32.37 17.40
N VAL A 56 -22.53 31.37 17.47
CA VAL A 56 -23.67 31.18 16.56
C VAL A 56 -24.94 31.52 17.31
N THR A 57 -25.72 32.48 16.82
CA THR A 57 -26.96 32.94 17.45
C THR A 57 -28.19 32.22 16.90
N ILE A 58 -29.35 32.35 17.56
CA ILE A 58 -30.62 31.84 17.01
C ILE A 58 -30.93 32.46 15.64
N SER A 59 -30.66 33.76 15.46
CA SER A 59 -30.88 34.42 14.16
C SER A 59 -29.98 33.86 13.06
N ASP A 60 -28.78 33.38 13.41
CA ASP A 60 -27.87 32.76 12.46
C ASP A 60 -28.41 31.39 11.99
N LEU A 61 -29.08 30.67 12.89
CA LEU A 61 -29.69 29.38 12.59
C LEU A 61 -31.00 29.53 11.79
N ASP A 62 -31.76 30.61 12.03
CA ASP A 62 -32.94 30.95 11.23
C ASP A 62 -32.59 31.15 9.74
N ASP A 63 -31.39 31.64 9.44
CA ASP A 63 -30.87 31.87 8.09
C ASP A 63 -30.43 30.57 7.37
N LEU A 64 -30.27 29.46 8.10
CA LEU A 64 -29.98 28.14 7.52
C LEU A 64 -31.24 27.57 6.85
N THR A 65 -31.43 27.93 5.58
CA THR A 65 -32.60 27.53 4.77
C THR A 65 -32.32 26.39 3.79
N GLY A 66 -31.04 26.03 3.62
CA GLY A 66 -30.57 25.00 2.69
C GLY A 66 -30.15 23.71 3.40
N LYS A 67 -29.03 23.14 2.94
CA LYS A 67 -28.39 21.96 3.52
C LYS A 67 -27.21 22.39 4.38
N LEU A 68 -27.10 21.85 5.60
CA LEU A 68 -25.87 21.91 6.39
C LEU A 68 -25.08 20.63 6.09
N ASP A 69 -23.90 20.78 5.49
CA ASP A 69 -23.13 19.64 4.98
C ASP A 69 -21.67 19.73 5.42
N THR A 70 -21.17 18.69 6.10
CA THR A 70 -19.75 18.58 6.46
C THR A 70 -18.85 18.21 5.28
N TYR A 71 -19.37 17.64 4.18
CA TYR A 71 -18.57 17.38 2.96
C TYR A 71 -18.00 18.66 2.35
N GLU A 72 -18.72 19.78 2.49
CA GLU A 72 -18.29 21.08 1.98
C GLU A 72 -17.24 21.74 2.88
N TYR A 73 -17.03 21.20 4.08
CA TYR A 73 -16.06 21.69 5.05
C TYR A 73 -14.69 21.03 4.85
N PRO A 74 -13.55 21.75 4.99
CA PRO A 74 -12.22 21.16 4.87
C PRO A 74 -11.93 20.13 5.98
N GLY A 75 -11.96 18.84 5.65
CA GLY A 75 -11.68 17.71 6.55
C GLY A 75 -12.88 16.79 6.78
N TRP A 76 -12.65 15.48 6.86
CA TRP A 76 -13.72 14.47 6.79
C TRP A 76 -14.20 13.91 8.15
N ASP A 77 -13.44 14.11 9.23
CA ASP A 77 -13.82 13.76 10.62
C ASP A 77 -13.58 14.98 11.52
N LEU A 78 -14.66 15.68 11.88
CA LEU A 78 -14.60 16.89 12.69
C LEU A 78 -14.76 16.61 14.19
N GLY A 79 -15.01 15.35 14.56
CA GLY A 79 -15.26 14.95 15.93
C GLY A 79 -16.44 15.66 16.60
N ILE A 80 -17.50 15.99 15.85
CA ILE A 80 -18.74 16.58 16.39
C ILE A 80 -19.35 15.58 17.38
N LEU A 81 -19.62 16.04 18.59
CA LEU A 81 -20.17 15.23 19.69
C LEU A 81 -21.66 15.53 19.93
N SER A 82 -22.10 16.76 19.68
CA SER A 82 -23.45 17.20 20.02
C SER A 82 -24.07 18.08 18.93
N LEU A 83 -25.36 17.82 18.66
CA LEU A 83 -26.21 18.62 17.77
C LEU A 83 -26.93 19.78 18.49
N GLU A 84 -26.65 19.99 19.78
CA GLU A 84 -27.28 21.04 20.58
C GLU A 84 -27.11 22.42 19.91
N GLY A 85 -28.20 23.18 19.91
CA GLY A 85 -28.36 24.42 19.17
C GLY A 85 -29.13 24.24 17.86
N LEU A 86 -29.06 23.09 17.19
CA LEU A 86 -29.80 22.87 15.93
C LEU A 86 -31.31 22.86 16.10
N GLN A 87 -31.86 22.72 17.32
CA GLN A 87 -33.30 22.82 17.58
C GLN A 87 -33.91 24.17 17.14
N TYR A 88 -33.07 25.19 16.93
CA TYR A 88 -33.49 26.50 16.46
C TYR A 88 -33.40 26.67 14.92
N ALA A 89 -32.85 25.70 14.19
CA ALA A 89 -32.67 25.75 12.73
C ALA A 89 -33.94 25.29 11.98
N GLU A 90 -35.11 25.86 12.30
CA GLU A 90 -36.43 25.39 11.83
C GLU A 90 -36.66 25.47 10.30
N ASN A 91 -35.74 26.10 9.56
CA ASN A 91 -35.84 26.28 8.11
C ASN A 91 -34.92 25.34 7.32
N ILE A 92 -34.09 24.55 7.99
CA ILE A 92 -33.14 23.66 7.32
C ILE A 92 -33.87 22.55 6.58
N LYS A 93 -33.38 22.23 5.38
CA LYS A 93 -33.92 21.20 4.50
C LYS A 93 -33.06 19.95 4.46
N GLY A 94 -31.77 20.06 4.72
CA GLY A 94 -30.88 18.91 4.78
C GLY A 94 -29.82 19.01 5.87
N LEU A 95 -29.54 17.90 6.55
CA LEU A 95 -28.54 17.81 7.61
C LEU A 95 -27.61 16.62 7.35
N HIS A 96 -26.39 16.89 6.91
CA HIS A 96 -25.41 15.87 6.51
C HIS A 96 -24.15 16.01 7.35
N ILE A 97 -24.01 15.13 8.35
CA ILE A 97 -22.92 15.10 9.33
C ILE A 97 -22.36 13.66 9.46
N PRO A 98 -21.89 13.04 8.35
CA PRO A 98 -21.25 11.73 8.42
C PRO A 98 -19.88 11.78 9.13
N TRP A 99 -19.39 10.62 9.60
CA TRP A 99 -18.06 10.43 10.23
C TRP A 99 -17.81 11.36 11.42
N ASN A 100 -18.71 11.30 12.40
CA ASN A 100 -18.61 12.07 13.63
C ASN A 100 -18.90 11.16 14.83
N LYS A 101 -19.13 11.76 16.00
CA LYS A 101 -19.31 11.02 17.27
C LYS A 101 -20.65 11.33 17.92
N VAL A 102 -21.63 11.73 17.12
CA VAL A 102 -22.98 12.07 17.58
C VAL A 102 -23.69 10.81 18.06
N SER A 103 -24.37 10.89 19.20
CA SER A 103 -25.22 9.81 19.72
C SER A 103 -26.64 10.27 20.07
N ASP A 104 -26.89 11.58 20.19
CA ASP A 104 -28.18 12.14 20.58
C ASP A 104 -28.78 12.97 19.43
N LEU A 105 -29.93 12.50 18.92
CA LEU A 105 -30.70 13.15 17.87
C LEU A 105 -31.83 14.05 18.41
N THR A 106 -32.02 14.13 19.73
CA THR A 106 -33.06 14.99 20.34
C THR A 106 -33.05 16.43 19.83
N PRO A 107 -31.89 17.09 19.61
CA PRO A 107 -31.88 18.47 19.11
C PRO A 107 -32.52 18.67 17.75
N ILE A 108 -32.71 17.62 16.95
CA ILE A 108 -33.28 17.73 15.60
C ILE A 108 -34.75 17.26 15.52
N SER A 109 -35.37 16.88 16.63
CA SER A 109 -36.68 16.22 16.63
C SER A 109 -37.83 17.06 16.05
N ASP A 110 -37.73 18.39 16.19
CA ASP A 110 -38.76 19.34 15.75
C ASP A 110 -38.45 19.98 14.37
N LEU A 111 -37.38 19.54 13.69
CA LEU A 111 -36.97 20.06 12.37
C LEU A 111 -37.82 19.49 11.24
N THR A 112 -39.14 19.64 11.35
CA THR A 112 -40.15 19.02 10.48
C THR A 112 -40.07 19.41 9.00
N LYS A 113 -39.24 20.37 8.61
CA LYS A 113 -38.96 20.72 7.20
C LYS A 113 -37.78 19.95 6.59
N LEU A 114 -37.12 19.11 7.38
CA LEU A 114 -36.00 18.30 6.91
C LEU A 114 -36.50 17.31 5.85
N GLU A 115 -35.86 17.36 4.69
CA GLU A 115 -36.10 16.51 3.52
C GLU A 115 -34.98 15.46 3.40
N SER A 116 -33.76 15.76 3.87
CA SER A 116 -32.63 14.83 3.77
C SER A 116 -31.78 14.79 5.05
N LEU A 117 -31.50 13.59 5.57
CA LEU A 117 -30.69 13.37 6.77
C LEU A 117 -29.60 12.33 6.48
N ASN A 118 -28.33 12.72 6.64
CA ASN A 118 -27.18 11.82 6.53
C ASN A 118 -26.34 11.91 7.81
N ILE A 119 -26.33 10.82 8.57
CA ILE A 119 -25.67 10.67 9.87
C ILE A 119 -24.90 9.35 9.94
N ARG A 120 -24.45 8.84 8.78
CA ARG A 120 -23.62 7.61 8.74
C ARG A 120 -22.35 7.76 9.56
N GLU A 121 -21.77 6.65 10.03
CA GLU A 121 -20.50 6.65 10.78
C GLU A 121 -20.56 7.57 12.01
N ASN A 122 -21.53 7.31 12.89
CA ASN A 122 -21.71 7.99 14.18
C ASN A 122 -21.92 6.94 15.29
N ASN A 123 -22.41 7.35 16.47
CA ASN A 123 -22.67 6.47 17.61
C ASN A 123 -24.17 6.42 17.94
N ILE A 124 -25.03 6.31 16.93
CA ILE A 124 -26.49 6.42 17.09
C ILE A 124 -27.09 5.01 17.26
N ASP A 125 -27.97 4.86 18.25
CA ASP A 125 -28.76 3.65 18.51
C ASP A 125 -30.28 3.94 18.61
N ASP A 126 -30.65 5.15 19.07
CA ASP A 126 -32.05 5.60 19.17
C ASP A 126 -32.48 6.51 18.01
N LEU A 127 -33.44 6.03 17.22
CA LEU A 127 -34.08 6.80 16.14
C LEU A 127 -35.40 7.47 16.56
N THR A 128 -35.87 7.31 17.80
CA THR A 128 -37.11 7.94 18.29
C THR A 128 -37.19 9.44 17.99
N PRO A 129 -36.11 10.24 18.14
CA PRO A 129 -36.17 11.67 17.85
C PRO A 129 -36.58 12.01 16.41
N ILE A 130 -36.33 11.13 15.43
CA ILE A 130 -36.66 11.43 14.02
C ILE A 130 -38.09 11.00 13.64
N SER A 131 -38.89 10.46 14.55
CA SER A 131 -40.24 9.94 14.25
C SER A 131 -41.20 11.00 13.69
N GLY A 132 -40.98 12.28 14.01
CA GLY A 132 -41.79 13.41 13.56
C GLY A 132 -41.34 14.02 12.23
N LEU A 133 -40.22 13.57 11.66
CA LEU A 133 -39.59 14.14 10.46
C LEU A 133 -40.21 13.57 9.17
N ILE A 134 -41.55 13.59 9.09
CA ILE A 134 -42.37 12.97 8.04
C ILE A 134 -42.16 13.52 6.62
N ASN A 135 -41.29 14.52 6.45
CA ASN A 135 -40.93 15.09 5.16
C ASN A 135 -39.62 14.54 4.59
N LEU A 136 -38.94 13.63 5.30
CA LEU A 136 -37.73 12.97 4.82
C LEU A 136 -38.01 12.14 3.57
N THR A 137 -37.22 12.41 2.53
CA THR A 137 -37.10 11.64 1.28
C THR A 137 -35.82 10.82 1.26
N ASP A 138 -34.75 11.32 1.90
CA ASP A 138 -33.42 10.69 1.91
C ASP A 138 -32.93 10.49 3.35
N LEU A 139 -32.65 9.24 3.72
CA LEU A 139 -32.16 8.87 5.04
C LEU A 139 -30.96 7.91 4.95
N HIS A 140 -29.80 8.38 5.43
CA HIS A 140 -28.57 7.60 5.46
C HIS A 140 -28.05 7.47 6.89
N ILE A 141 -28.14 6.26 7.45
CA ILE A 141 -27.87 5.95 8.85
C ILE A 141 -26.92 4.74 9.00
N GLY A 142 -26.20 4.35 7.94
CA GLY A 142 -25.25 3.24 7.97
C GLY A 142 -24.08 3.43 8.94
N ARG A 143 -23.40 2.36 9.35
CA ARG A 143 -22.27 2.37 10.30
C ARG A 143 -22.61 3.09 11.61
N ASN A 144 -23.66 2.61 12.26
CA ASN A 144 -24.12 3.07 13.57
C ASN A 144 -24.35 1.84 14.48
N ARG A 145 -25.27 1.91 15.44
CA ARG A 145 -25.62 0.80 16.35
C ARG A 145 -27.13 0.61 16.41
N ILE A 146 -27.79 0.77 15.27
CA ILE A 146 -29.24 0.77 15.18
C ILE A 146 -29.73 -0.67 15.05
N SER A 147 -30.62 -1.07 15.94
CA SER A 147 -31.34 -2.35 15.84
C SER A 147 -32.85 -2.17 15.64
N ASP A 148 -33.41 -1.08 16.17
CA ASP A 148 -34.84 -0.76 16.09
C ASP A 148 -35.10 0.32 15.03
N ILE A 149 -35.73 -0.09 13.93
CA ILE A 149 -36.16 0.81 12.85
C ILE A 149 -37.67 1.05 12.83
N SER A 150 -38.39 0.73 13.92
CA SER A 150 -39.86 0.89 14.00
C SER A 150 -40.35 2.29 13.68
N VAL A 151 -39.54 3.32 13.95
CA VAL A 151 -39.88 4.71 13.65
C VAL A 151 -40.03 4.99 12.15
N LEU A 152 -39.37 4.19 11.30
CA LEU A 152 -39.36 4.40 9.85
C LEU A 152 -40.75 4.22 9.23
N SER A 153 -41.64 3.47 9.88
CA SER A 153 -43.03 3.31 9.41
C SER A 153 -43.81 4.62 9.33
N ASN A 154 -43.36 5.68 10.01
CA ASN A 154 -43.99 7.01 9.95
C ASN A 154 -43.43 7.89 8.81
N LEU A 155 -42.35 7.47 8.16
CA LEU A 155 -41.61 8.26 7.16
C LEU A 155 -42.03 7.85 5.75
N GLU A 156 -43.34 7.89 5.48
CA GLU A 156 -43.97 7.39 4.24
C GLU A 156 -43.45 8.04 2.94
N LYS A 157 -42.72 9.16 3.04
CA LYS A 157 -42.12 9.86 1.90
C LYS A 157 -40.70 9.42 1.55
N LEU A 158 -40.13 8.45 2.27
CA LEU A 158 -38.78 7.98 1.98
C LEU A 158 -38.70 7.38 0.56
N GLU A 159 -37.72 7.86 -0.19
CA GLU A 159 -37.35 7.43 -1.54
C GLU A 159 -35.99 6.70 -1.48
N ASN A 160 -35.04 7.23 -0.70
CA ASN A 160 -33.69 6.67 -0.53
C ASN A 160 -33.39 6.34 0.92
N LEU A 161 -33.12 5.07 1.22
CA LEU A 161 -32.82 4.59 2.56
C LEU A 161 -31.56 3.71 2.57
N THR A 162 -30.58 4.07 3.39
CA THR A 162 -29.41 3.20 3.64
C THR A 162 -29.09 3.06 5.12
N PHE A 163 -28.94 1.83 5.59
CA PHE A 163 -28.59 1.49 6.98
C PHE A 163 -27.62 0.31 7.07
N TYR A 164 -26.70 0.18 6.10
CA TYR A 164 -25.66 -0.85 6.13
C TYR A 164 -24.76 -0.78 7.38
N ASP A 165 -24.16 -1.90 7.80
CA ASP A 165 -23.31 -2.02 9.00
C ASP A 165 -24.03 -1.48 10.26
N ASN A 166 -25.09 -2.19 10.64
CA ASN A 166 -25.92 -1.96 11.83
C ASN A 166 -26.37 -3.32 12.41
N GLU A 167 -27.34 -3.33 13.33
CA GLU A 167 -27.83 -4.52 14.03
C GLU A 167 -29.31 -4.81 13.71
N VAL A 168 -29.77 -4.48 12.50
CA VAL A 168 -31.18 -4.62 12.09
C VAL A 168 -31.47 -6.06 11.62
N SER A 169 -32.55 -6.65 12.13
CA SER A 169 -33.04 -7.97 11.70
C SER A 169 -34.50 -7.97 11.22
N ASP A 170 -35.32 -7.02 11.71
CA ASP A 170 -36.75 -6.91 11.37
C ASP A 170 -37.00 -5.77 10.36
N LEU A 171 -37.41 -6.15 9.15
CA LEU A 171 -37.78 -5.20 8.08
C LEU A 171 -39.27 -4.85 8.07
N SER A 172 -40.09 -5.35 9.00
CA SER A 172 -41.54 -5.08 9.04
C SER A 172 -41.91 -3.59 9.02
N PRO A 173 -41.13 -2.66 9.61
CA PRO A 173 -41.44 -1.23 9.53
C PRO A 173 -41.35 -0.63 8.12
N LEU A 174 -40.74 -1.34 7.16
CA LEU A 174 -40.59 -0.89 5.78
C LEU A 174 -41.78 -1.25 4.88
N SER A 175 -42.70 -2.12 5.32
CA SER A 175 -43.71 -2.73 4.44
C SER A 175 -44.60 -1.73 3.70
N ASP A 176 -44.89 -0.60 4.34
CA ASP A 176 -45.79 0.42 3.81
C ASP A 176 -45.04 1.59 3.14
N LEU A 177 -43.70 1.54 3.06
CA LEU A 177 -42.86 2.59 2.48
C LEU A 177 -42.77 2.46 0.96
N THR A 178 -43.93 2.44 0.29
CA THR A 178 -44.06 2.14 -1.14
C THR A 178 -43.41 3.17 -2.07
N ASN A 179 -42.92 4.30 -1.54
CA ASN A 179 -42.17 5.31 -2.31
C ASN A 179 -40.67 5.00 -2.40
N LEU A 180 -40.17 3.95 -1.70
CA LEU A 180 -38.76 3.58 -1.77
C LEU A 180 -38.35 3.19 -3.19
N GLU A 181 -37.31 3.86 -3.69
CA GLU A 181 -36.65 3.62 -4.97
C GLU A 181 -35.25 3.00 -4.73
N TYR A 182 -34.56 3.40 -3.66
CA TYR A 182 -33.23 2.92 -3.29
C TYR A 182 -33.21 2.39 -1.86
N LEU A 183 -32.84 1.11 -1.70
CA LEU A 183 -32.73 0.46 -0.41
C LEU A 183 -31.39 -0.28 -0.26
N GLY A 184 -30.59 0.10 0.73
CA GLY A 184 -29.30 -0.53 1.04
C GLY A 184 -29.14 -0.88 2.52
N PHE A 185 -29.02 -2.17 2.84
CA PHE A 185 -28.89 -2.67 4.21
C PHE A 185 -27.88 -3.81 4.37
N SER A 186 -26.84 -3.80 3.53
CA SER A 186 -25.74 -4.76 3.65
C SER A 186 -25.11 -4.78 5.05
N GLU A 187 -24.48 -5.88 5.46
CA GLU A 187 -23.85 -6.02 6.78
C GLU A 187 -24.87 -5.79 7.94
N ASN A 188 -25.96 -6.54 7.94
CA ASN A 188 -26.99 -6.55 8.99
C ASN A 188 -27.35 -8.01 9.37
N GLU A 189 -28.42 -8.21 10.14
CA GLU A 189 -28.90 -9.53 10.60
C GLU A 189 -30.24 -9.92 9.95
N VAL A 190 -30.48 -9.49 8.71
CA VAL A 190 -31.75 -9.73 8.01
C VAL A 190 -31.75 -11.12 7.35
N SER A 191 -32.82 -11.89 7.57
CA SER A 191 -33.06 -13.15 6.87
C SER A 191 -34.41 -13.20 6.12
N ASP A 192 -35.36 -12.33 6.48
CA ASP A 192 -36.71 -12.30 5.93
C ASP A 192 -36.93 -11.05 5.06
N LEU A 193 -37.14 -11.28 3.77
CA LEU A 193 -37.44 -10.22 2.79
C LEU A 193 -38.95 -10.01 2.56
N SER A 194 -39.83 -10.74 3.25
CA SER A 194 -41.29 -10.64 3.06
C SER A 194 -41.85 -9.21 3.19
N PRO A 195 -41.31 -8.32 4.05
CA PRO A 195 -41.78 -6.93 4.11
C PRO A 195 -41.50 -6.12 2.83
N LEU A 196 -40.61 -6.58 1.95
CA LEU A 196 -40.25 -5.85 0.74
C LEU A 196 -41.19 -6.15 -0.45
N SER A 197 -42.10 -7.13 -0.34
CA SER A 197 -42.84 -7.66 -1.49
C SER A 197 -43.70 -6.62 -2.23
N ASP A 198 -44.22 -5.65 -1.49
CA ASP A 198 -45.12 -4.62 -2.04
C ASP A 198 -44.37 -3.33 -2.46
N LEU A 199 -43.04 -3.27 -2.27
CA LEU A 199 -42.19 -2.11 -2.58
C LEU A 199 -41.84 -2.03 -4.07
N THR A 200 -42.86 -2.09 -4.90
CA THR A 200 -42.75 -2.20 -6.37
C THR A 200 -42.07 -1.02 -7.07
N ASN A 201 -41.80 0.09 -6.39
CA ASN A 201 -41.02 1.21 -6.91
C ASN A 201 -39.50 1.05 -6.73
N LEU A 202 -39.03 0.00 -6.03
CA LEU A 202 -37.60 -0.24 -5.85
C LEU A 202 -36.89 -0.42 -7.19
N GLU A 203 -35.91 0.43 -7.44
CA GLU A 203 -34.99 0.40 -8.58
C GLU A 203 -33.61 -0.15 -8.17
N TYR A 204 -33.21 0.07 -6.91
CA TYR A 204 -31.94 -0.42 -6.37
C TYR A 204 -32.16 -1.13 -5.04
N LEU A 205 -31.64 -2.35 -4.92
CA LEU A 205 -31.66 -3.15 -3.71
C LEU A 205 -30.27 -3.75 -3.44
N SER A 206 -29.70 -3.46 -2.26
CA SER A 206 -28.45 -4.05 -1.80
C SER A 206 -28.57 -4.57 -0.37
N PHE A 207 -28.23 -5.84 -0.18
CA PHE A 207 -28.28 -6.54 1.10
C PHE A 207 -27.17 -7.58 1.24
N ASP A 208 -25.98 -7.26 0.73
CA ASP A 208 -24.80 -8.11 0.88
C ASP A 208 -24.50 -8.41 2.37
N GLU A 209 -23.86 -9.53 2.69
CA GLU A 209 -23.48 -9.90 4.07
C GLU A 209 -24.67 -9.88 5.05
N ASN A 210 -25.69 -10.69 4.74
CA ASN A 210 -26.89 -10.91 5.56
C ASN A 210 -27.21 -12.43 5.66
N GLY A 211 -28.35 -12.80 6.23
CA GLY A 211 -28.80 -14.20 6.40
C GLY A 211 -29.93 -14.62 5.45
N VAL A 212 -30.09 -13.97 4.29
CA VAL A 212 -31.23 -14.19 3.39
C VAL A 212 -31.06 -15.50 2.62
N SER A 213 -32.10 -16.34 2.59
CA SER A 213 -32.12 -17.57 1.78
C SER A 213 -33.25 -17.64 0.75
N ASP A 214 -34.32 -16.87 0.95
CA ASP A 214 -35.52 -16.87 0.11
C ASP A 214 -35.66 -15.53 -0.64
N LEU A 215 -35.60 -15.59 -1.97
CA LEU A 215 -35.83 -14.45 -2.85
C LEU A 215 -37.28 -14.34 -3.36
N SER A 216 -38.18 -15.25 -2.95
CA SER A 216 -39.59 -15.21 -3.37
C SER A 216 -40.28 -13.85 -3.16
N PRO A 217 -39.97 -13.06 -2.11
CA PRO A 217 -40.57 -11.74 -1.95
C PRO A 217 -40.18 -10.73 -3.04
N LEU A 218 -39.09 -10.97 -3.77
CA LEU A 218 -38.61 -10.05 -4.81
C LEU A 218 -39.27 -10.27 -6.18
N SER A 219 -40.11 -11.30 -6.34
CA SER A 219 -40.59 -11.73 -7.66
C SER A 219 -41.43 -10.68 -8.39
N ASP A 220 -42.12 -9.83 -7.63
CA ASP A 220 -43.05 -8.82 -8.15
C ASP A 220 -42.40 -7.42 -8.24
N LEU A 221 -41.11 -7.29 -7.89
CA LEU A 221 -40.36 -6.04 -7.94
C LEU A 221 -39.83 -5.75 -9.36
N THR A 222 -40.77 -5.58 -10.30
CA THR A 222 -40.45 -5.48 -11.74
C THR A 222 -39.68 -4.22 -12.15
N ASN A 223 -39.61 -3.20 -11.28
CA ASN A 223 -38.83 -1.98 -11.52
C ASN A 223 -37.36 -2.11 -11.09
N LEU A 224 -36.97 -3.23 -10.48
CA LEU A 224 -35.63 -3.41 -9.93
C LEU A 224 -34.57 -3.43 -11.06
N GLU A 225 -33.74 -2.39 -11.10
CA GLU A 225 -32.68 -2.23 -12.08
C GLU A 225 -31.36 -2.79 -11.55
N SER A 226 -31.08 -2.67 -10.25
CA SER A 226 -29.85 -3.16 -9.63
C SER A 226 -30.12 -3.97 -8.36
N LEU A 227 -29.49 -5.14 -8.27
CA LEU A 227 -29.66 -6.09 -7.17
C LEU A 227 -28.30 -6.65 -6.72
N TYR A 228 -27.91 -6.34 -5.48
CA TYR A 228 -26.68 -6.82 -4.84
C TYR A 228 -27.03 -7.61 -3.59
N PHE A 229 -26.58 -8.85 -3.51
CA PHE A 229 -26.94 -9.73 -2.40
C PHE A 229 -25.86 -10.73 -2.03
N SER A 230 -24.60 -10.46 -2.35
CA SER A 230 -23.44 -11.31 -2.09
C SER A 230 -23.36 -11.73 -0.61
N ASP A 231 -22.69 -12.84 -0.29
CA ASP A 231 -22.54 -13.31 1.09
C ASP A 231 -23.88 -13.44 1.86
N ASN A 232 -24.82 -14.18 1.27
CA ASN A 232 -26.10 -14.58 1.88
C ASN A 232 -26.26 -16.12 1.72
N GLU A 233 -27.41 -16.67 2.11
CA GLU A 233 -27.74 -18.11 2.04
C GLU A 233 -28.64 -18.48 0.85
N VAL A 234 -28.68 -17.65 -0.20
CA VAL A 234 -29.55 -17.85 -1.36
C VAL A 234 -29.03 -19.01 -2.22
N SER A 235 -29.94 -19.94 -2.54
CA SER A 235 -29.65 -21.06 -3.44
C SER A 235 -30.60 -21.21 -4.62
N ASP A 236 -31.73 -20.47 -4.64
CA ASP A 236 -32.74 -20.50 -5.70
C ASP A 236 -32.95 -19.08 -6.26
N LEU A 237 -32.63 -18.91 -7.54
CA LEU A 237 -32.84 -17.63 -8.26
C LEU A 237 -34.12 -17.61 -9.10
N SER A 238 -34.92 -18.67 -9.10
CA SER A 238 -36.17 -18.72 -9.87
C SER A 238 -37.12 -17.54 -9.59
N PRO A 239 -37.20 -16.97 -8.37
CA PRO A 239 -38.01 -15.78 -8.13
C PRO A 239 -37.63 -14.56 -8.98
N LEU A 240 -36.37 -14.44 -9.40
CA LEU A 240 -35.87 -13.30 -10.17
C LEU A 240 -36.20 -13.38 -11.68
N SER A 241 -36.80 -14.49 -12.13
CA SER A 241 -37.04 -14.76 -13.56
C SER A 241 -37.98 -13.76 -14.26
N GLY A 242 -38.80 -13.02 -13.49
CA GLY A 242 -39.73 -12.01 -13.99
C GLY A 242 -39.18 -10.58 -14.05
N ILE A 243 -37.95 -10.35 -13.57
CA ILE A 243 -37.36 -9.01 -13.51
C ILE A 243 -36.66 -8.71 -14.85
N GLU A 244 -37.25 -7.82 -15.65
CA GLU A 244 -36.65 -7.36 -16.92
C GLU A 244 -35.55 -6.32 -16.66
N TYR A 245 -34.29 -6.77 -16.59
CA TYR A 245 -33.15 -5.86 -16.51
C TYR A 245 -33.00 -5.06 -17.81
N LYS A 246 -33.23 -3.74 -17.75
CA LYS A 246 -32.93 -2.80 -18.85
C LYS A 246 -31.41 -2.77 -19.09
N GLU A 247 -30.95 -2.31 -20.27
CA GLU A 247 -29.53 -2.31 -20.77
C GLU A 247 -28.42 -1.77 -19.81
N LYS A 248 -28.75 -1.31 -18.59
CA LYS A 248 -27.82 -0.82 -17.57
C LYS A 248 -27.95 -1.50 -16.19
N GLY A 249 -28.85 -2.47 -16.04
CA GLY A 249 -29.09 -3.13 -14.76
C GLY A 249 -27.97 -4.09 -14.36
N ASN A 250 -27.56 -4.06 -13.09
CA ASN A 250 -26.50 -4.91 -12.55
C ASN A 250 -27.07 -5.86 -11.49
N VAL A 251 -26.92 -7.17 -11.72
CA VAL A 251 -27.13 -8.20 -10.70
C VAL A 251 -25.79 -8.74 -10.25
N SER A 252 -25.52 -8.70 -8.95
CA SER A 252 -24.27 -9.14 -8.36
C SER A 252 -24.55 -10.04 -7.16
N ALA A 253 -24.09 -11.28 -7.24
CA ALA A 253 -24.34 -12.33 -6.26
C ALA A 253 -23.06 -13.15 -6.04
N PHE A 254 -22.00 -12.48 -5.55
CA PHE A 254 -20.73 -13.14 -5.32
C PHE A 254 -20.81 -14.05 -4.09
N ASP A 255 -20.02 -15.13 -4.09
CA ASP A 255 -19.78 -16.01 -2.95
C ASP A 255 -21.01 -16.75 -2.35
N GLN A 256 -21.91 -17.25 -3.22
CA GLN A 256 -23.08 -18.08 -2.85
C GLN A 256 -23.17 -19.43 -3.56
N GLU A 257 -23.74 -20.45 -2.90
CA GLU A 257 -24.07 -21.74 -3.51
C GLU A 257 -25.39 -21.69 -4.29
N ILE A 258 -25.33 -21.29 -5.57
CA ILE A 258 -26.52 -21.20 -6.42
C ILE A 258 -26.83 -22.56 -7.08
N LYS A 259 -28.03 -23.11 -6.84
CA LYS A 259 -28.55 -24.30 -7.53
C LYS A 259 -29.44 -23.87 -8.70
N VAL A 260 -28.96 -24.03 -9.93
CA VAL A 260 -29.77 -23.76 -11.13
C VAL A 260 -30.59 -25.00 -11.48
N TYR A 261 -31.92 -24.90 -11.40
CA TYR A 261 -32.85 -25.92 -11.90
C TYR A 261 -33.18 -25.63 -13.37
N LEU A 262 -32.65 -26.42 -14.29
CA LEU A 262 -33.08 -26.41 -15.69
C LEU A 262 -34.31 -27.33 -15.81
N ASP A 263 -35.51 -26.75 -15.85
CA ASP A 263 -36.74 -27.52 -16.05
C ASP A 263 -37.29 -27.34 -17.47
N SER A 264 -37.62 -28.47 -18.11
CA SER A 264 -38.37 -28.68 -19.37
C SER A 264 -37.62 -28.72 -20.73
N PRO A 265 -37.93 -29.73 -21.59
CA PRO A 265 -37.40 -29.88 -22.96
C PRO A 265 -38.19 -29.12 -24.05
N TYR A 266 -38.95 -28.08 -23.67
CA TYR A 266 -39.70 -27.25 -24.61
C TYR A 266 -39.32 -25.79 -24.44
N GLU A 267 -38.91 -25.18 -25.55
CA GLU A 267 -38.54 -23.77 -25.75
C GLU A 267 -39.18 -22.82 -24.72
N TYR A 268 -38.40 -22.44 -23.72
CA TYR A 268 -38.60 -21.23 -22.94
C TYR A 268 -37.26 -20.52 -22.85
N GLU A 269 -37.21 -19.31 -23.41
CA GLU A 269 -36.09 -18.38 -23.31
C GLU A 269 -35.92 -17.99 -21.84
N SER A 270 -34.96 -18.60 -21.14
CA SER A 270 -34.55 -18.15 -19.81
C SER A 270 -33.47 -17.08 -19.98
N HIS A 271 -33.81 -15.83 -19.71
CA HIS A 271 -32.86 -14.71 -19.67
C HIS A 271 -31.97 -14.83 -18.41
N LEU A 272 -30.89 -15.61 -18.49
CA LEU A 272 -29.78 -15.49 -17.55
C LEU A 272 -28.87 -14.36 -18.06
N VAL A 273 -29.10 -13.15 -17.53
CA VAL A 273 -28.21 -12.00 -17.74
C VAL A 273 -26.91 -12.26 -16.98
N GLY A 274 -25.79 -12.22 -17.69
CA GLY A 274 -24.46 -12.47 -17.14
C GLY A 274 -23.98 -11.35 -16.21
N LEU A 275 -23.11 -11.74 -15.28
CA LEU A 275 -22.45 -10.99 -14.20
C LEU A 275 -21.54 -9.82 -14.65
N ARG A 276 -21.99 -8.98 -15.58
CA ARG A 276 -21.42 -7.65 -15.92
C ARG A 276 -22.23 -7.11 -17.09
N GLY A 277 -22.96 -6.02 -16.88
CA GLY A 277 -23.73 -5.18 -17.82
C GLY A 277 -23.40 -5.16 -19.33
N GLU A 278 -23.30 -6.29 -20.02
CA GLU A 278 -23.36 -6.41 -21.48
C GLU A 278 -24.32 -7.53 -21.91
N THR A 279 -25.12 -7.23 -22.93
CA THR A 279 -26.17 -8.08 -23.49
C THR A 279 -25.58 -9.35 -24.12
N VAL A 280 -25.83 -10.53 -23.52
CA VAL A 280 -25.54 -11.81 -24.17
C VAL A 280 -26.59 -12.07 -25.24
N ASN A 281 -26.23 -11.83 -26.50
CA ASN A 281 -27.04 -12.27 -27.64
C ASN A 281 -26.83 -13.78 -27.86
N TYR A 282 -27.87 -14.56 -27.56
CA TYR A 282 -28.23 -15.86 -28.15
C TYR A 282 -27.22 -17.04 -28.10
N PHE A 283 -27.63 -18.20 -27.56
CA PHE A 283 -26.95 -19.49 -27.80
C PHE A 283 -27.96 -20.55 -28.29
N GLU A 284 -27.77 -21.00 -29.53
CA GLU A 284 -28.35 -22.25 -30.06
C GLU A 284 -27.24 -23.32 -30.06
N TYR A 285 -27.54 -24.56 -29.68
CA TYR A 285 -26.58 -25.67 -29.79
C TYR A 285 -27.18 -26.87 -30.53
N ASP A 286 -26.42 -27.41 -31.49
CA ASP A 286 -26.69 -28.68 -32.17
C ASP A 286 -25.91 -29.83 -31.52
N SER A 287 -26.65 -30.84 -31.07
CA SER A 287 -26.20 -32.14 -30.52
C SER A 287 -25.09 -32.88 -31.27
N SER A 288 -24.79 -32.48 -32.52
CA SER A 288 -23.73 -33.07 -33.34
C SER A 288 -22.30 -32.65 -32.96
N GLN A 289 -22.11 -31.65 -32.08
CA GLN A 289 -20.81 -31.01 -31.81
C GLN A 289 -20.15 -31.36 -30.44
N VAL A 290 -20.61 -32.41 -29.75
CA VAL A 290 -20.04 -32.88 -28.46
C VAL A 290 -19.49 -34.30 -28.60
N SER A 291 -18.26 -34.52 -28.13
CA SER A 291 -17.71 -35.87 -27.96
C SER A 291 -17.71 -36.28 -26.48
N LYS A 292 -18.04 -37.55 -26.21
CA LYS A 292 -18.05 -38.13 -24.87
C LYS A 292 -16.80 -38.99 -24.67
N ASN A 293 -16.06 -38.77 -23.60
CA ASN A 293 -14.98 -39.67 -23.17
C ASN A 293 -15.13 -39.93 -21.66
N GLY A 294 -15.58 -41.14 -21.30
CA GLY A 294 -15.97 -41.46 -19.92
C GLY A 294 -17.23 -40.69 -19.47
N ASP A 295 -17.22 -40.17 -18.25
CA ASP A 295 -18.29 -39.32 -17.69
C ASP A 295 -18.18 -37.84 -18.10
N THR A 296 -17.26 -37.53 -19.04
CA THR A 296 -16.95 -36.18 -19.47
C THR A 296 -17.43 -35.94 -20.91
N PHE A 297 -18.07 -34.80 -21.14
CA PHE A 297 -18.44 -34.31 -22.46
C PHE A 297 -17.51 -33.16 -22.86
N THR A 298 -17.09 -33.12 -24.12
CA THR A 298 -16.17 -32.10 -24.65
C THR A 298 -16.74 -31.53 -25.94
N LEU A 299 -16.93 -30.21 -26.00
CA LEU A 299 -17.32 -29.47 -27.20
C LEU A 299 -16.12 -29.37 -28.16
N LEU A 300 -16.35 -29.57 -29.46
CA LEU A 300 -15.31 -29.88 -30.44
C LEU A 300 -14.77 -28.70 -31.27
N ASN A 301 -15.15 -27.44 -31.04
CA ASN A 301 -14.62 -26.31 -31.81
C ASN A 301 -13.90 -25.25 -30.95
N ASP A 302 -12.88 -24.68 -31.58
CA ASP A 302 -11.94 -23.70 -31.06
C ASP A 302 -12.62 -22.32 -30.91
N TYR A 303 -12.67 -21.82 -29.67
CA TYR A 303 -13.24 -20.51 -29.33
C TYR A 303 -12.17 -19.67 -28.63
N SER A 304 -11.09 -19.37 -29.35
CA SER A 304 -9.98 -18.52 -28.87
C SER A 304 -10.38 -17.08 -28.52
N ASN A 305 -11.63 -16.68 -28.76
CA ASN A 305 -12.13 -15.31 -28.51
C ASN A 305 -13.26 -15.24 -27.46
N LEU A 306 -13.46 -16.28 -26.65
CA LEU A 306 -14.42 -16.27 -25.53
C LEU A 306 -13.68 -16.37 -24.19
N THR A 307 -13.78 -15.33 -23.37
CA THR A 307 -13.04 -15.16 -22.09
C THR A 307 -13.77 -15.68 -20.85
N TRP A 308 -14.81 -16.51 -20.98
CA TRP A 308 -15.44 -17.11 -19.80
C TRP A 308 -15.87 -18.58 -19.96
N ALA A 309 -15.54 -19.33 -18.91
CA ALA A 309 -15.94 -20.69 -18.52
C ALA A 309 -15.74 -21.85 -19.52
N LYS A 310 -14.87 -22.82 -19.13
CA LYS A 310 -15.08 -24.22 -19.53
C LYS A 310 -16.17 -24.81 -18.63
N MET A 311 -17.30 -25.17 -19.24
CA MET A 311 -18.42 -25.85 -18.60
C MET A 311 -18.02 -27.29 -18.20
N TYR A 312 -17.95 -27.60 -16.90
CA TYR A 312 -17.85 -28.97 -16.41
C TYR A 312 -19.20 -29.45 -15.89
N ILE A 313 -19.88 -30.31 -16.67
CA ILE A 313 -21.05 -31.04 -16.20
C ILE A 313 -20.54 -32.31 -15.51
N ARG A 314 -20.64 -32.39 -14.18
CA ARG A 314 -20.54 -33.67 -13.46
C ARG A 314 -21.96 -34.20 -13.22
N PRO A 315 -22.36 -35.32 -13.84
CA PRO A 315 -23.63 -35.95 -13.49
C PRO A 315 -23.53 -36.58 -12.10
N HIS A 316 -24.54 -36.37 -11.27
CA HIS A 316 -24.76 -37.18 -10.08
C HIS A 316 -25.20 -38.59 -10.55
N PRO A 317 -24.71 -39.71 -9.97
CA PRO A 317 -25.21 -41.02 -10.35
C PRO A 317 -26.67 -41.13 -9.88
N VAL A 318 -27.60 -41.20 -10.83
CA VAL A 318 -28.98 -41.60 -10.54
C VAL A 318 -29.09 -43.06 -10.96
N GLU A 319 -29.32 -43.94 -9.99
CA GLU A 319 -29.67 -45.32 -10.26
C GLU A 319 -30.96 -45.37 -11.10
N GLU A 320 -30.85 -46.05 -12.24
CA GLU A 320 -31.87 -46.45 -13.22
C GLU A 320 -33.30 -45.91 -13.05
N TYR A 321 -33.64 -44.89 -13.85
CA TYR A 321 -34.97 -44.81 -14.47
C TYR A 321 -34.82 -44.65 -15.99
N ARG A 322 -35.21 -45.69 -16.71
CA ARG A 322 -35.41 -45.64 -18.16
C ARG A 322 -36.74 -44.92 -18.44
N GLU A 323 -36.68 -44.03 -19.43
CA GLU A 323 -37.76 -43.22 -20.02
C GLU A 323 -37.90 -41.81 -19.44
N PHE A 324 -37.61 -40.82 -20.30
CA PHE A 324 -37.59 -39.36 -20.10
C PHE A 324 -36.34 -38.81 -19.41
N GLY A 325 -35.35 -38.42 -20.22
CA GLY A 325 -34.07 -37.87 -19.77
C GLY A 325 -34.20 -36.45 -19.25
N ALA A 326 -34.19 -36.30 -17.93
CA ALA A 326 -33.80 -35.09 -17.23
C ALA A 326 -32.40 -35.29 -16.64
N TYR A 327 -31.48 -34.36 -16.86
CA TYR A 327 -30.15 -34.38 -16.24
C TYR A 327 -30.16 -33.48 -15.01
N ARG A 328 -29.77 -34.00 -13.85
CA ARG A 328 -29.44 -33.20 -12.65
C ARG A 328 -27.92 -33.10 -12.54
N GLY A 329 -27.41 -31.87 -12.46
CA GLY A 329 -25.99 -31.59 -12.23
C GLY A 329 -25.84 -30.32 -11.40
N THR A 330 -24.77 -30.25 -10.61
CA THR A 330 -24.38 -29.05 -9.88
C THR A 330 -23.51 -28.19 -10.80
N ILE A 331 -23.84 -26.92 -10.96
CA ILE A 331 -22.95 -25.94 -11.58
C ILE A 331 -22.12 -25.34 -10.45
N THR A 332 -20.84 -25.64 -10.40
CA THR A 332 -19.90 -24.91 -9.54
C THR A 332 -19.20 -23.88 -10.42
N LEU A 333 -19.50 -22.60 -10.21
CA LEU A 333 -18.71 -21.51 -10.78
C LEU A 333 -17.41 -21.43 -9.98
N ILE A 334 -16.40 -22.17 -10.44
CA ILE A 334 -15.05 -22.05 -9.88
C ILE A 334 -14.41 -20.84 -10.56
N LYS A 335 -14.06 -19.82 -9.76
CA LYS A 335 -13.20 -18.73 -10.21
C LYS A 335 -11.86 -19.35 -10.62
N ARG A 336 -11.62 -19.45 -11.92
CA ARG A 336 -10.27 -19.51 -12.47
C ARG A 336 -9.99 -18.09 -12.93
N GLU A 337 -9.23 -17.34 -12.14
CA GLU A 337 -8.59 -16.14 -12.68
C GLU A 337 -7.54 -16.59 -13.70
N TYR A 338 -7.97 -16.75 -14.94
CA TYR A 338 -7.08 -16.64 -16.10
C TYR A 338 -7.60 -15.47 -16.94
N GLY A 339 -7.65 -14.29 -16.32
CA GLY A 339 -7.79 -13.05 -17.04
C GLY A 339 -6.41 -12.63 -17.51
N ASP A 340 -6.25 -12.42 -18.81
CA ASP A 340 -5.07 -11.77 -19.36
C ASP A 340 -4.97 -10.37 -18.75
N VAL A 341 -3.95 -10.12 -17.94
CA VAL A 341 -3.79 -8.82 -17.26
C VAL A 341 -2.96 -7.83 -18.07
N ILE A 342 -2.36 -8.28 -19.18
CA ILE A 342 -1.54 -7.43 -20.07
C ILE A 342 -2.36 -7.13 -21.34
N PRO A 343 -3.05 -5.99 -21.44
CA PRO A 343 -3.89 -5.68 -22.60
C PRO A 343 -3.09 -5.32 -23.86
N ASP A 344 -1.86 -4.80 -23.69
CA ASP A 344 -0.98 -4.43 -24.81
C ASP A 344 -0.25 -5.66 -25.36
N ASP A 345 -0.54 -6.04 -26.61
CA ASP A 345 -0.01 -7.25 -27.23
C ASP A 345 1.52 -7.20 -27.45
N ALA A 346 2.09 -6.01 -27.66
CA ALA A 346 3.54 -5.84 -27.80
C ALA A 346 4.24 -6.02 -26.46
N LEU A 347 3.67 -5.50 -25.38
CA LEU A 347 4.18 -5.73 -24.02
C LEU A 347 4.03 -7.19 -23.62
N LYS A 348 2.87 -7.79 -23.93
CA LYS A 348 2.58 -9.20 -23.69
C LYS A 348 3.59 -10.12 -24.37
N LYS A 349 4.02 -9.79 -25.58
CA LYS A 349 5.07 -10.51 -26.31
C LYS A 349 6.38 -10.57 -25.51
N ASP A 350 6.80 -9.46 -24.93
CA ASP A 350 8.05 -9.37 -24.20
C ASP A 350 7.94 -10.03 -22.80
N ILE A 351 6.81 -9.88 -22.13
CA ILE A 351 6.56 -10.57 -20.85
C ILE A 351 6.48 -12.09 -21.04
N ASN A 352 5.76 -12.59 -22.06
CA ASN A 352 5.74 -14.02 -22.37
C ASN A 352 7.14 -14.57 -22.66
N ARG A 353 8.00 -13.80 -23.34
CA ARG A 353 9.41 -14.19 -23.57
C ARG A 353 10.17 -14.29 -22.26
N LYS A 354 9.99 -13.33 -21.35
CA LYS A 354 10.60 -13.35 -20.01
C LYS A 354 10.12 -14.54 -19.17
N LEU A 355 8.85 -14.92 -19.29
CA LEU A 355 8.24 -16.07 -18.63
C LEU A 355 8.58 -17.42 -19.30
N GLY A 356 9.26 -17.41 -20.45
CA GLY A 356 9.59 -18.64 -21.20
C GLY A 356 8.38 -19.28 -21.89
N LYS A 357 7.28 -18.53 -22.08
CA LYS A 357 6.06 -18.98 -22.78
C LYS A 357 6.29 -18.79 -24.29
N GLY A 358 6.40 -19.91 -25.01
CA GLY A 358 6.86 -19.94 -26.40
C GLY A 358 5.93 -19.27 -27.44
N GLU A 359 4.63 -19.11 -27.16
CA GLU A 359 3.68 -18.38 -28.02
C GLU A 359 3.46 -16.95 -27.53
N VAL A 360 3.58 -16.01 -28.47
CA VAL A 360 3.75 -14.57 -28.25
C VAL A 360 2.49 -13.89 -27.68
N THR A 361 1.31 -14.44 -27.97
CA THR A 361 0.00 -13.87 -27.59
C THR A 361 -0.70 -14.67 -26.50
N THR A 362 0.04 -15.50 -25.75
CA THR A 362 -0.54 -16.28 -24.66
C THR A 362 -1.03 -15.32 -23.57
N PRO A 363 -2.27 -15.46 -23.07
CA PRO A 363 -2.73 -14.70 -21.92
C PRO A 363 -1.75 -14.81 -20.75
N ILE A 364 -1.49 -13.69 -20.10
CA ILE A 364 -0.59 -13.60 -18.95
C ILE A 364 -1.43 -13.33 -17.71
N SER A 365 -1.37 -14.22 -16.73
CA SER A 365 -2.12 -14.05 -15.48
C SER A 365 -1.44 -13.05 -14.55
N ARG A 366 -2.19 -12.55 -13.56
CA ARG A 366 -1.66 -11.68 -12.52
C ARG A 366 -0.47 -12.32 -11.79
N GLU A 367 -0.58 -13.59 -11.40
CA GLU A 367 0.46 -14.32 -10.68
C GLU A 367 1.72 -14.46 -11.53
N GLU A 368 1.57 -14.60 -12.85
CA GLU A 368 2.70 -14.65 -13.76
C GLU A 368 3.43 -13.31 -13.81
N VAL A 369 2.70 -12.19 -13.84
CA VAL A 369 3.31 -10.85 -13.73
C VAL A 369 3.94 -10.63 -12.35
N GLU A 370 3.28 -11.03 -11.27
CA GLU A 370 3.82 -10.97 -9.90
C GLU A 370 5.09 -11.83 -9.74
N SER A 371 5.22 -12.92 -10.49
CA SER A 371 6.41 -13.79 -10.48
C SER A 371 7.65 -13.18 -11.15
N LEU A 372 7.48 -12.08 -11.90
CA LEU A 372 8.60 -11.40 -12.56
C LEU A 372 9.54 -10.81 -11.52
N THR A 373 10.83 -11.10 -11.67
CA THR A 373 11.91 -10.62 -10.79
C THR A 373 13.07 -10.06 -11.59
N GLY A 374 13.84 -9.17 -10.95
CA GLY A 374 15.02 -8.53 -11.55
C GLY A 374 14.65 -7.57 -12.68
N LEU A 375 15.44 -7.58 -13.76
CA LEU A 375 15.24 -6.72 -14.92
C LEU A 375 14.14 -7.21 -15.86
N LEU A 376 13.14 -6.37 -16.11
CA LEU A 376 12.18 -6.48 -17.22
C LEU A 376 12.56 -5.47 -18.32
N SER A 377 12.90 -5.96 -19.52
CA SER A 377 13.26 -5.12 -20.66
C SER A 377 12.41 -5.40 -21.90
N ALA A 378 11.90 -4.32 -22.50
CA ALA A 378 11.02 -4.32 -23.68
C ALA A 378 11.36 -3.14 -24.61
N HIS A 379 12.62 -3.08 -25.06
CA HIS A 379 13.12 -1.99 -25.91
C HIS A 379 12.83 -2.26 -27.39
N ASN A 380 12.31 -1.27 -28.12
CA ASN A 380 11.84 -1.46 -29.51
C ASN A 380 12.62 -0.60 -30.53
N TYR A 381 13.81 -1.06 -30.94
CA TYR A 381 14.71 -0.35 -31.85
C TYR A 381 14.42 -0.55 -33.35
N GLU A 382 13.76 -1.66 -33.71
CA GLU A 382 13.37 -2.01 -35.08
C GLU A 382 11.87 -1.71 -35.25
N GLN A 383 11.35 -1.42 -36.44
CA GLN A 383 9.97 -0.94 -36.63
C GLN A 383 8.87 -2.01 -36.40
N GLU A 384 8.88 -2.72 -35.26
CA GLU A 384 7.80 -3.61 -34.81
C GLU A 384 6.65 -2.84 -34.13
N GLU A 385 5.56 -3.56 -33.81
CA GLU A 385 4.43 -3.06 -33.00
C GLU A 385 4.96 -2.43 -31.72
N LYS A 386 4.65 -1.15 -31.49
CA LYS A 386 5.16 -0.38 -30.35
C LYS A 386 4.24 -0.52 -29.15
N ILE A 387 4.82 -0.58 -27.96
CA ILE A 387 4.08 -0.58 -26.70
C ILE A 387 3.44 0.80 -26.50
N GLU A 388 2.13 0.84 -26.36
CA GLU A 388 1.35 2.05 -26.09
C GLU A 388 0.92 2.10 -24.63
N SER A 389 0.62 0.94 -24.03
CA SER A 389 0.18 0.83 -22.64
C SER A 389 1.06 -0.13 -21.84
N ILE A 390 1.36 0.28 -20.61
CA ILE A 390 2.01 -0.56 -19.60
C ILE A 390 1.03 -1.07 -18.53
N GLU A 391 -0.27 -0.99 -18.82
CA GLU A 391 -1.32 -1.58 -17.99
C GLU A 391 -1.03 -3.07 -17.76
N GLY A 392 -1.28 -3.50 -16.53
CA GLY A 392 -0.92 -4.82 -16.02
C GLY A 392 0.45 -4.87 -15.33
N LEU A 393 1.37 -3.93 -15.58
CA LEU A 393 2.63 -3.86 -14.83
C LEU A 393 2.47 -3.43 -13.38
N GLN A 394 1.31 -2.91 -12.96
CA GLN A 394 1.02 -2.65 -11.54
C GLN A 394 1.14 -3.89 -10.65
N TYR A 395 1.08 -5.08 -11.26
CA TYR A 395 1.24 -6.36 -10.57
C TYR A 395 2.70 -6.83 -10.53
N ALA A 396 3.63 -6.20 -11.25
CA ALA A 396 5.04 -6.60 -11.32
C ALA A 396 5.84 -6.14 -10.08
N VAL A 397 5.31 -6.37 -8.88
CA VAL A 397 5.80 -5.80 -7.61
C VAL A 397 7.21 -6.27 -7.20
N ASN A 398 7.72 -7.35 -7.81
CA ASN A 398 9.00 -7.97 -7.46
C ASN A 398 10.15 -7.63 -8.42
N ILE A 399 9.94 -6.75 -9.42
CA ILE A 399 11.02 -6.28 -10.30
C ILE A 399 11.81 -5.15 -9.62
N ASP A 400 13.12 -5.12 -9.86
CA ASP A 400 14.01 -4.05 -9.36
C ASP A 400 14.44 -3.08 -10.49
N SER A 401 14.27 -3.46 -11.75
CA SER A 401 14.71 -2.68 -12.90
C SER A 401 13.71 -2.82 -14.06
N LEU A 402 13.31 -1.69 -14.65
CA LEU A 402 12.33 -1.65 -15.74
C LEU A 402 12.83 -0.79 -16.91
N GLY A 403 13.03 -1.42 -18.07
CA GLY A 403 13.49 -0.74 -19.29
C GLY A 403 12.52 -0.90 -20.45
N ILE A 404 11.80 0.15 -20.83
CA ILE A 404 10.85 0.14 -21.96
C ILE A 404 11.09 1.38 -22.83
N SER A 405 12.18 1.37 -23.60
CA SER A 405 12.57 2.49 -24.47
C SER A 405 12.19 2.30 -25.95
N HIS A 406 12.10 3.40 -26.70
CA HIS A 406 11.74 3.44 -28.13
C HIS A 406 10.28 3.04 -28.46
N ASN A 407 9.36 3.24 -27.52
CA ASN A 407 7.94 2.89 -27.65
C ASN A 407 7.04 4.15 -27.78
N GLN A 408 5.74 4.02 -27.49
CA GLN A 408 4.75 5.12 -27.56
C GLN A 408 4.05 5.37 -26.21
N ILE A 409 4.72 5.04 -25.10
CA ILE A 409 4.14 5.15 -23.76
C ILE A 409 3.97 6.63 -23.40
N SER A 410 2.82 6.96 -22.80
CA SER A 410 2.54 8.31 -22.27
C SER A 410 2.06 8.30 -20.82
N ASP A 411 1.48 7.20 -20.34
CA ASP A 411 0.99 7.02 -18.97
C ASP A 411 1.93 6.13 -18.14
N LEU A 412 2.38 6.65 -17.00
CA LEU A 412 3.21 5.94 -16.02
C LEU A 412 2.42 5.53 -14.76
N SER A 413 1.11 5.78 -14.69
CA SER A 413 0.29 5.41 -13.53
C SER A 413 0.39 3.92 -13.15
N PRO A 414 0.53 2.95 -14.08
CA PRO A 414 0.64 1.54 -13.69
C PRO A 414 1.90 1.19 -12.89
N ILE A 415 2.92 2.06 -12.86
CA ILE A 415 4.16 1.79 -12.11
C ILE A 415 4.27 2.57 -10.80
N SER A 416 3.25 3.35 -10.40
CA SER A 416 3.35 4.28 -9.26
C SER A 416 3.60 3.61 -7.91
N GLU A 417 3.18 2.35 -7.76
CA GLU A 417 3.29 1.58 -6.52
C GLU A 417 4.46 0.56 -6.54
N LEU A 418 5.26 0.54 -7.61
CA LEU A 418 6.39 -0.40 -7.77
C LEU A 418 7.63 0.06 -6.98
N THR A 419 7.48 0.17 -5.67
CA THR A 419 8.48 0.77 -4.75
C THR A 419 9.82 0.01 -4.68
N ASN A 420 9.90 -1.22 -5.20
CA ASN A 420 11.16 -1.99 -5.30
C ASN A 420 12.07 -1.54 -6.46
N LEU A 421 11.58 -0.68 -7.36
CA LEU A 421 12.36 -0.21 -8.51
C LEU A 421 13.58 0.62 -8.06
N LYS A 422 14.76 0.21 -8.54
CA LYS A 422 16.03 0.92 -8.43
C LYS A 422 16.44 1.60 -9.73
N SER A 423 16.03 1.03 -10.87
CA SER A 423 16.37 1.57 -12.19
C SER A 423 15.18 1.60 -13.12
N ILE A 424 14.95 2.73 -13.78
CA ILE A 424 13.96 2.86 -14.86
C ILE A 424 14.55 3.50 -16.11
N ASN A 425 14.21 2.95 -17.27
CA ASN A 425 14.52 3.54 -18.58
C ASN A 425 13.27 3.59 -19.45
N PHE A 426 12.75 4.80 -19.66
CA PHE A 426 11.64 5.10 -20.55
C PHE A 426 12.05 6.06 -21.66
N SER A 427 13.32 6.05 -22.06
CA SER A 427 13.81 6.94 -23.13
C SER A 427 13.08 6.70 -24.46
N ASN A 428 12.96 7.74 -25.29
CA ASN A 428 12.33 7.67 -26.62
C ASN A 428 10.87 7.19 -26.56
N ASN A 429 10.03 7.83 -25.73
CA ASN A 429 8.59 7.60 -25.60
C ASN A 429 7.81 8.92 -25.79
N GLN A 430 6.57 9.00 -25.31
CA GLN A 430 5.67 10.16 -25.41
C GLN A 430 5.28 10.71 -24.02
N ILE A 431 6.14 10.54 -23.02
CA ILE A 431 5.84 10.89 -21.63
C ILE A 431 5.96 12.40 -21.44
N SER A 432 4.94 13.03 -20.85
CA SER A 432 4.98 14.43 -20.40
C SER A 432 4.85 14.59 -18.89
N ASP A 433 4.20 13.63 -18.23
CA ASP A 433 3.94 13.61 -16.79
C ASP A 433 4.75 12.49 -16.12
N ILE A 434 5.61 12.88 -15.18
CA ILE A 434 6.36 11.95 -14.33
C ILE A 434 5.90 12.01 -12.86
N GLY A 435 4.72 12.58 -12.58
CA GLY A 435 4.08 12.53 -11.26
C GLY A 435 4.02 11.13 -10.63
N PRO A 436 3.67 10.07 -11.40
CA PRO A 436 3.58 8.71 -10.88
C PRO A 436 4.87 8.16 -10.23
N ILE A 437 6.05 8.66 -10.57
CA ILE A 437 7.31 8.17 -9.97
C ILE A 437 7.63 8.81 -8.61
N SER A 438 6.86 9.80 -8.14
CA SER A 438 7.17 10.56 -6.91
C SER A 438 7.31 9.70 -5.64
N GLY A 439 6.64 8.54 -5.60
CA GLY A 439 6.67 7.60 -4.47
C GLY A 439 7.74 6.51 -4.57
N LEU A 440 8.51 6.45 -5.67
CA LEU A 440 9.49 5.39 -5.94
C LEU A 440 10.85 5.72 -5.31
N LEU A 441 10.88 5.82 -3.98
CA LEU A 441 12.01 6.37 -3.21
C LEU A 441 13.31 5.56 -3.32
N ASN A 442 13.26 4.32 -3.83
CA ASN A 442 14.43 3.46 -4.02
C ASN A 442 15.14 3.66 -5.37
N LEU A 443 14.66 4.58 -6.22
CA LEU A 443 15.29 4.85 -7.51
C LEU A 443 16.70 5.44 -7.36
N GLU A 444 17.66 4.75 -7.97
CA GLU A 444 19.08 5.13 -8.08
C GLU A 444 19.38 5.65 -9.50
N ILE A 445 18.69 5.12 -10.52
CA ILE A 445 18.99 5.34 -11.95
C ILE A 445 17.71 5.64 -12.72
N ILE A 446 17.63 6.81 -13.38
CA ILE A 446 16.49 7.18 -14.24
C ILE A 446 16.94 7.64 -15.62
N ASP A 447 16.32 7.11 -16.67
CA ASP A 447 16.48 7.62 -18.05
C ASP A 447 15.11 7.92 -18.68
N PHE A 448 14.85 9.21 -18.85
CA PHE A 448 13.69 9.76 -19.55
C PHE A 448 14.09 10.56 -20.78
N SER A 449 15.25 10.29 -21.36
CA SER A 449 15.73 11.01 -22.55
C SER A 449 14.73 10.92 -23.71
N ASN A 450 14.62 11.97 -24.53
CA ASN A 450 13.77 12.05 -25.71
C ASN A 450 12.28 11.77 -25.40
N ASN A 451 11.70 12.59 -24.53
CA ASN A 451 10.29 12.60 -24.16
C ASN A 451 9.74 14.04 -24.28
N GLN A 452 8.61 14.34 -23.64
CA GLN A 452 7.92 15.63 -23.67
C GLN A 452 7.86 16.29 -22.27
N ILE A 453 8.80 15.96 -21.39
CA ILE A 453 8.79 16.40 -19.99
C ILE A 453 9.18 17.87 -19.89
N SER A 454 8.44 18.64 -19.10
CA SER A 454 8.76 20.05 -18.78
C SER A 454 8.81 20.32 -17.28
N ASP A 455 8.02 19.59 -16.49
CA ASP A 455 8.01 19.63 -15.03
C ASP A 455 8.77 18.42 -14.47
N ILE A 456 9.82 18.70 -13.72
CA ILE A 456 10.64 17.70 -13.03
C ILE A 456 10.48 17.76 -11.50
N THR A 457 9.45 18.42 -10.98
CA THR A 457 9.15 18.48 -9.54
C THR A 457 9.11 17.09 -8.88
N PRO A 458 8.56 16.04 -9.50
CA PRO A 458 8.59 14.68 -8.93
C PRO A 458 9.98 14.15 -8.57
N ILE A 459 11.04 14.57 -9.28
CA ILE A 459 12.43 14.16 -9.00
C ILE A 459 12.88 14.64 -7.62
N SER A 460 12.32 15.74 -7.10
CA SER A 460 12.73 16.31 -5.81
C SER A 460 12.46 15.39 -4.60
N TYR A 461 11.65 14.35 -4.76
CA TYR A 461 11.37 13.35 -3.73
C TYR A 461 12.32 12.14 -3.79
N LEU A 462 13.12 12.00 -4.86
CA LEU A 462 13.92 10.81 -5.15
C LEU A 462 15.36 10.98 -4.68
N THR A 463 15.57 11.06 -3.37
CA THR A 463 16.86 11.44 -2.75
C THR A 463 18.00 10.42 -2.96
N ASN A 464 17.68 9.21 -3.43
CA ASN A 464 18.66 8.15 -3.70
C ASN A 464 19.21 8.16 -5.14
N LEU A 465 18.81 9.13 -5.98
CA LEU A 465 19.26 9.19 -7.37
C LEU A 465 20.77 9.45 -7.48
N GLU A 466 21.43 8.60 -8.28
CA GLU A 466 22.85 8.71 -8.64
C GLU A 466 23.03 9.08 -10.13
N LYS A 467 22.18 8.54 -11.01
CA LYS A 467 22.33 8.71 -12.47
C LYS A 467 21.03 9.14 -13.12
N VAL A 468 21.07 10.31 -13.77
CA VAL A 468 19.89 11.00 -14.29
C VAL A 468 20.09 11.38 -15.76
N TRP A 469 19.31 10.79 -16.65
CA TRP A 469 19.26 11.17 -18.06
C TRP A 469 17.90 11.80 -18.40
N LEU A 470 17.95 13.06 -18.85
CA LEU A 470 16.80 13.92 -19.18
C LEU A 470 17.00 14.62 -20.53
N ASN A 471 17.85 14.08 -21.39
CA ASN A 471 18.19 14.68 -22.68
C ASN A 471 16.95 14.85 -23.56
N GLY A 472 16.91 15.84 -24.47
CA GLY A 472 15.86 15.92 -25.50
C GLY A 472 14.44 16.07 -24.95
N ASN A 473 14.27 16.87 -23.90
CA ASN A 473 12.98 17.18 -23.28
C ASN A 473 12.67 18.69 -23.41
N GLN A 474 11.70 19.21 -22.65
CA GLN A 474 11.26 20.61 -22.66
C GLN A 474 11.58 21.33 -21.34
N ILE A 475 12.58 20.86 -20.60
CA ILE A 475 12.93 21.34 -19.26
C ILE A 475 13.54 22.73 -19.35
N SER A 476 13.12 23.63 -18.48
CA SER A 476 13.72 24.97 -18.32
C SER A 476 14.06 25.33 -16.88
N ASN A 477 13.49 24.63 -15.90
CA ASN A 477 13.67 24.87 -14.48
C ASN A 477 14.37 23.66 -13.82
N LEU A 478 15.57 23.88 -13.29
CA LEU A 478 16.34 22.85 -12.57
C LEU A 478 16.17 22.90 -11.05
N ALA A 479 15.33 23.79 -10.49
CA ALA A 479 15.14 23.90 -9.04
C ALA A 479 14.85 22.56 -8.32
N PRO A 480 14.07 21.61 -8.89
CA PRO A 480 13.84 20.31 -8.24
C PRO A 480 15.11 19.46 -8.04
N ILE A 481 16.17 19.68 -8.83
CA ILE A 481 17.44 18.95 -8.71
C ILE A 481 18.16 19.30 -7.40
N SER A 482 17.88 20.45 -6.79
CA SER A 482 18.54 20.86 -5.55
C SER A 482 18.24 19.96 -4.34
N ASN A 483 17.28 19.03 -4.44
CA ASN A 483 16.93 18.09 -3.37
C ASN A 483 17.52 16.68 -3.57
N VAL A 484 18.31 16.45 -4.63
CA VAL A 484 18.92 15.15 -4.95
C VAL A 484 20.45 15.24 -4.96
N GLU A 485 21.04 15.47 -3.78
CA GLU A 485 22.47 15.78 -3.62
C GLU A 485 23.43 14.64 -4.02
N ASN A 486 22.94 13.41 -4.10
CA ASN A 486 23.73 12.20 -4.40
C ASN A 486 23.98 11.95 -5.90
N VAL A 487 23.53 12.85 -6.78
CA VAL A 487 23.67 12.66 -8.24
C VAL A 487 25.13 12.77 -8.68
N LEU A 488 25.65 11.66 -9.20
CA LEU A 488 27.01 11.52 -9.76
C LEU A 488 27.05 11.82 -11.26
N MET A 489 25.96 11.51 -11.99
CA MET A 489 25.87 11.70 -13.43
C MET A 489 24.57 12.38 -13.84
N LEU A 490 24.67 13.54 -14.48
CA LEU A 490 23.51 14.32 -14.95
C LEU A 490 23.64 14.66 -16.43
N TYR A 491 22.68 14.21 -17.22
CA TYR A 491 22.58 14.50 -18.66
C TYR A 491 21.28 15.24 -18.96
N VAL A 492 21.38 16.52 -19.30
CA VAL A 492 20.24 17.41 -19.60
C VAL A 492 20.40 18.09 -20.97
N ASN A 493 21.05 17.40 -21.92
CA ASN A 493 21.29 17.90 -23.26
C ASN A 493 19.98 18.24 -24.00
N SER A 494 20.02 19.17 -24.95
CA SER A 494 18.90 19.49 -25.84
C SER A 494 17.60 19.81 -25.09
N ASN A 495 17.66 20.76 -24.15
CA ASN A 495 16.54 21.27 -23.36
C ASN A 495 16.42 22.81 -23.52
N ASN A 496 15.65 23.46 -22.65
CA ASN A 496 15.44 24.91 -22.62
C ASN A 496 16.10 25.59 -21.40
N ILE A 497 17.14 25.01 -20.83
CA ILE A 497 17.77 25.47 -19.58
C ILE A 497 18.62 26.72 -19.83
N SER A 498 18.52 27.71 -18.94
CA SER A 498 19.37 28.90 -18.96
C SER A 498 20.05 29.21 -17.63
N ASP A 499 19.62 28.56 -16.54
CA ASP A 499 20.10 28.80 -15.18
C ASP A 499 20.64 27.50 -14.58
N LEU A 500 21.92 27.50 -14.23
CA LEU A 500 22.60 26.38 -13.58
C LEU A 500 22.66 26.52 -12.05
N SER A 501 22.22 27.65 -11.47
CA SER A 501 22.33 27.89 -10.02
C SER A 501 21.76 26.77 -9.13
N PRO A 502 20.68 26.05 -9.51
CA PRO A 502 20.18 24.92 -8.71
C PRO A 502 21.15 23.75 -8.56
N LEU A 503 22.13 23.60 -9.47
CA LEU A 503 23.10 22.50 -9.44
C LEU A 503 24.22 22.68 -8.41
N GLY A 504 24.33 23.86 -7.79
CA GLY A 504 25.45 24.18 -6.89
C GLY A 504 25.56 23.30 -5.64
N VAL A 505 24.49 22.56 -5.31
CA VAL A 505 24.44 21.59 -4.21
C VAL A 505 25.06 20.23 -4.57
N LEU A 506 25.19 19.89 -5.85
CA LEU A 506 25.70 18.60 -6.33
C LEU A 506 27.23 18.56 -6.24
N LYS A 507 27.76 18.40 -5.03
CA LYS A 507 29.21 18.46 -4.79
C LYS A 507 29.97 17.23 -5.27
N GLU A 508 29.30 16.08 -5.34
CA GLU A 508 29.89 14.80 -5.75
C GLU A 508 29.72 14.49 -7.23
N ILE A 509 29.19 15.42 -8.04
CA ILE A 509 28.93 15.15 -9.46
C ILE A 509 30.23 14.96 -10.26
N GLU A 510 30.33 13.83 -10.94
CA GLU A 510 31.50 13.44 -11.75
C GLU A 510 31.28 13.74 -13.23
N THR A 511 30.06 13.51 -13.73
CA THR A 511 29.70 13.70 -15.14
C THR A 511 28.53 14.66 -15.28
N LEU A 512 28.74 15.75 -16.02
CA LEU A 512 27.74 16.76 -16.27
C LEU A 512 27.67 17.11 -17.77
N GLU A 513 26.52 16.84 -18.39
CA GLU A 513 26.25 17.22 -19.78
C GLU A 513 25.00 18.09 -19.92
N PHE A 514 25.16 19.25 -20.55
CA PHE A 514 24.08 20.21 -20.81
C PHE A 514 24.23 20.87 -22.19
N ASN A 515 24.64 20.07 -23.19
CA ASN A 515 24.74 20.49 -24.59
C ASN A 515 23.40 21.04 -25.11
N ASP A 516 23.43 21.90 -26.13
CA ASP A 516 22.25 22.40 -26.85
C ASP A 516 21.16 22.99 -25.94
N ASN A 517 21.58 23.89 -25.04
CA ASN A 517 20.70 24.62 -24.12
C ASN A 517 20.85 26.15 -24.36
N LYS A 518 20.42 26.97 -23.39
CA LYS A 518 20.45 28.45 -23.45
C LYS A 518 21.39 29.04 -22.39
N ILE A 519 22.43 28.32 -22.01
CA ILE A 519 23.34 28.69 -20.92
C ILE A 519 24.38 29.70 -21.44
N THR A 520 24.68 30.71 -20.62
CA THR A 520 25.66 31.77 -20.94
C THR A 520 26.76 31.92 -19.90
N ASP A 521 26.54 31.42 -18.68
CA ASP A 521 27.42 31.58 -17.52
C ASP A 521 27.63 30.23 -16.84
N LEU A 522 28.86 30.00 -16.36
CA LEU A 522 29.30 28.77 -15.71
C LEU A 522 29.69 28.99 -14.24
N ILE A 523 29.35 30.15 -13.66
CA ILE A 523 29.80 30.52 -12.29
C ILE A 523 29.52 29.44 -11.24
N THR A 524 28.38 28.75 -11.33
CA THR A 524 28.02 27.63 -10.44
C THR A 524 29.08 26.54 -10.39
N LEU A 525 29.77 26.27 -11.50
CA LEU A 525 30.74 25.19 -11.63
C LEU A 525 32.07 25.49 -10.90
N SER A 526 32.30 26.71 -10.42
CA SER A 526 33.60 27.12 -9.84
C SER A 526 34.05 26.28 -8.66
N ASP A 527 33.09 25.72 -7.90
CA ASP A 527 33.33 24.96 -6.66
C ASP A 527 32.81 23.51 -6.79
N MET A 528 32.87 22.92 -7.99
CA MET A 528 32.40 21.56 -8.30
C MET A 528 33.59 20.66 -8.71
N GLU A 529 34.57 20.55 -7.81
CA GLU A 529 35.90 19.96 -8.06
C GLU A 529 35.87 18.47 -8.45
N SER A 530 34.79 17.75 -8.15
CA SER A 530 34.62 16.33 -8.48
C SER A 530 34.35 16.05 -9.97
N ILE A 531 34.05 17.09 -10.78
CA ILE A 531 33.76 16.92 -12.20
C ILE A 531 34.99 16.38 -12.95
N THR A 532 34.84 15.21 -13.54
CA THR A 532 35.84 14.60 -14.43
C THR A 532 35.43 14.65 -15.90
N TRP A 533 34.11 14.71 -16.19
CA TRP A 533 33.55 14.81 -17.53
C TRP A 533 32.55 15.96 -17.63
N LEU A 534 32.83 16.92 -18.50
CA LEU A 534 32.02 18.10 -18.72
C LEU A 534 31.71 18.31 -20.21
N SER A 535 30.42 18.39 -20.56
CA SER A 535 29.97 18.70 -21.92
C SER A 535 28.91 19.80 -21.93
N PHE A 536 29.18 20.91 -22.63
CA PHE A 536 28.26 22.04 -22.77
C PHE A 536 28.25 22.67 -24.16
N SER A 537 28.46 21.84 -25.17
CA SER A 537 28.47 22.27 -26.57
C SER A 537 27.13 22.86 -27.01
N GLY A 538 27.09 23.74 -28.01
CA GLY A 538 25.83 24.27 -28.54
C GLY A 538 25.11 25.24 -27.60
N ASN A 539 25.85 25.93 -26.72
CA ASN A 539 25.33 26.96 -25.81
C ASN A 539 25.79 28.36 -26.24
N ALA A 540 25.66 29.36 -25.36
CA ALA A 540 26.10 30.73 -25.61
C ALA A 540 27.18 31.20 -24.60
N VAL A 541 27.95 30.26 -24.05
CA VAL A 541 29.02 30.54 -23.07
C VAL A 541 30.17 31.29 -23.73
N SER A 542 30.69 32.31 -23.06
CA SER A 542 31.85 33.08 -23.53
C SER A 542 33.02 33.14 -22.54
N ASP A 543 32.71 33.04 -21.24
CA ASP A 543 33.69 33.01 -20.17
C ASP A 543 33.76 31.60 -19.56
N ILE A 544 34.94 31.00 -19.60
CA ILE A 544 35.24 29.69 -19.01
C ILE A 544 36.17 29.79 -17.80
N LYS A 545 36.40 31.01 -17.29
CA LYS A 545 37.17 31.20 -16.06
C LYS A 545 36.68 30.35 -14.87
N PRO A 546 35.37 30.11 -14.67
CA PRO A 546 34.90 29.19 -13.64
C PRO A 546 35.51 27.78 -13.69
N LEU A 547 36.01 27.32 -14.85
CA LEU A 547 36.60 25.98 -14.99
C LEU A 547 38.05 25.89 -14.48
N GLU A 548 38.71 27.02 -14.17
CA GLU A 548 40.14 27.06 -13.76
C GLU A 548 40.43 26.21 -12.51
N GLY A 549 39.44 26.02 -11.63
CA GLY A 549 39.55 25.23 -10.40
C GLY A 549 39.20 23.74 -10.53
N LEU A 550 38.73 23.27 -11.69
CA LEU A 550 38.29 21.88 -11.89
C LEU A 550 39.46 20.94 -12.18
N LEU A 551 40.37 20.79 -11.22
CA LEU A 551 41.65 20.10 -11.40
C LEU A 551 41.52 18.61 -11.81
N ASN A 552 40.38 17.97 -11.52
CA ASN A 552 40.11 16.57 -11.88
C ASN A 552 39.48 16.40 -13.28
N LEU A 553 39.28 17.49 -14.02
CA LEU A 553 38.61 17.47 -15.32
C LEU A 553 39.47 16.74 -16.37
N ASN A 554 39.00 15.57 -16.81
CA ASN A 554 39.67 14.73 -17.80
C ASN A 554 39.08 14.88 -19.21
N TRP A 555 37.78 15.16 -19.30
CA TRP A 555 37.06 15.22 -20.56
C TRP A 555 36.23 16.49 -20.67
N LEU A 556 36.53 17.32 -21.68
CA LEU A 556 35.86 18.60 -21.90
C LEU A 556 35.36 18.74 -23.34
N LYS A 557 34.03 18.92 -23.50
CA LYS A 557 33.36 19.24 -24.77
C LYS A 557 32.63 20.58 -24.66
N CYS A 558 33.15 21.61 -25.30
CA CYS A 558 32.64 22.98 -25.27
C CYS A 558 32.52 23.61 -26.67
N SER A 559 32.26 22.79 -27.69
CA SER A 559 32.11 23.27 -29.07
C SER A 559 30.86 24.11 -29.27
N GLU A 560 30.78 24.88 -30.36
CA GLU A 560 29.59 25.66 -30.72
C GLU A 560 29.14 26.61 -29.61
N ASN A 561 30.09 27.32 -29.01
CA ASN A 561 29.87 28.37 -28.01
C ASN A 561 30.43 29.73 -28.51
N LYS A 562 30.63 30.68 -27.60
CA LYS A 562 31.21 32.01 -27.86
C LYS A 562 32.55 32.20 -27.14
N ILE A 563 33.25 31.10 -26.84
CA ILE A 563 34.53 31.13 -26.13
C ILE A 563 35.60 31.69 -27.07
N SER A 564 36.45 32.56 -26.55
CA SER A 564 37.58 33.14 -27.30
C SER A 564 38.94 33.01 -26.60
N ASP A 565 38.95 32.71 -25.30
CA ASP A 565 40.16 32.56 -24.48
C ASP A 565 40.16 31.22 -23.76
N LEU A 566 41.09 30.33 -24.12
CA LEU A 566 41.28 29.02 -23.48
C LEU A 566 42.30 29.03 -22.33
N SER A 567 42.92 30.18 -22.04
CA SER A 567 43.93 30.26 -20.97
C SER A 567 43.46 29.86 -19.56
N PRO A 568 42.17 29.96 -19.18
CA PRO A 568 41.70 29.42 -17.90
C PRO A 568 41.93 27.91 -17.74
N LEU A 569 42.05 27.16 -18.84
CA LEU A 569 42.32 25.72 -18.81
C LEU A 569 43.80 25.38 -18.58
N SER A 570 44.69 26.38 -18.48
CA SER A 570 46.15 26.17 -18.42
C SER A 570 46.64 25.42 -17.19
N GLN A 571 45.86 25.39 -16.10
CA GLN A 571 46.18 24.66 -14.87
C GLN A 571 45.63 23.22 -14.86
N LEU A 572 44.81 22.84 -15.86
CA LEU A 572 44.14 21.55 -15.93
C LEU A 572 45.06 20.54 -16.65
N LEU A 573 46.03 20.01 -15.91
CA LEU A 573 47.11 19.16 -16.44
C LEU A 573 46.63 17.75 -16.86
N ASP A 574 45.46 17.33 -16.40
CA ASP A 574 44.92 15.98 -16.60
C ASP A 574 43.82 15.89 -17.68
N ILE A 575 43.56 16.96 -18.45
CA ILE A 575 42.62 16.90 -19.58
C ILE A 575 43.15 15.92 -20.63
N VAL A 576 42.49 14.76 -20.72
CA VAL A 576 42.73 13.71 -21.71
C VAL A 576 42.07 14.05 -23.04
N TYR A 577 40.90 14.69 -23.02
CA TYR A 577 40.13 15.03 -24.21
C TYR A 577 39.59 16.46 -24.14
N LEU A 578 39.87 17.25 -25.18
CA LEU A 578 39.31 18.60 -25.35
C LEU A 578 38.71 18.77 -26.76
N ASN A 579 37.44 19.16 -26.77
CA ASN A 579 36.74 19.63 -27.96
C ASN A 579 36.25 21.07 -27.75
N ALA A 580 36.82 22.03 -28.47
CA ALA A 580 36.46 23.45 -28.40
C ALA A 580 36.15 24.04 -29.78
N SER A 581 35.53 23.27 -30.67
CA SER A 581 35.29 23.65 -32.06
C SER A 581 34.17 24.62 -32.34
N ASN A 582 34.04 25.03 -33.61
CA ASN A 582 32.90 25.77 -34.13
C ASN A 582 32.65 27.07 -33.34
N GLN A 583 33.75 27.69 -32.91
CA GLN A 583 33.82 28.97 -32.23
C GLN A 583 35.15 29.66 -32.55
N ARG A 584 35.24 30.97 -32.30
CA ARG A 584 36.45 31.75 -32.63
C ARG A 584 37.37 31.86 -31.42
N ILE A 585 38.43 31.06 -31.40
CA ILE A 585 39.49 31.13 -30.38
C ILE A 585 40.57 32.15 -30.79
N ASP A 586 40.73 33.21 -30.00
CA ASP A 586 41.76 34.24 -30.18
C ASP A 586 42.99 34.00 -29.26
N LYS A 587 42.85 33.26 -28.14
CA LYS A 587 43.94 32.92 -27.20
C LYS A 587 43.97 31.43 -26.86
N TYR A 588 45.08 30.78 -27.23
CA TYR A 588 45.31 29.34 -27.10
C TYR A 588 46.14 29.02 -25.84
N LEU A 589 46.14 27.75 -25.44
CA LEU A 589 47.05 27.24 -24.41
C LEU A 589 48.50 27.35 -24.91
N GLU A 590 49.37 28.02 -24.16
CA GLU A 590 50.80 28.06 -24.46
C GLU A 590 51.43 26.71 -24.08
N SER A 591 52.04 26.03 -25.06
CA SER A 591 52.85 24.83 -24.79
C SER A 591 54.07 25.21 -23.93
N PRO A 592 54.39 24.49 -22.85
CA PRO A 592 55.62 24.71 -22.08
C PRO A 592 56.90 24.29 -22.84
N TYR A 593 56.80 23.80 -24.08
CA TYR A 593 57.94 23.34 -24.89
C TYR A 593 57.95 23.99 -26.29
N GLU A 594 59.15 24.44 -26.71
CA GLU A 594 59.47 24.80 -28.10
C GLU A 594 59.57 23.51 -28.95
N PHE A 595 58.71 23.36 -29.95
CA PHE A 595 58.84 22.30 -30.96
C PHE A 595 59.57 22.83 -32.19
N GLU A 596 60.73 22.26 -32.52
CA GLU A 596 61.35 22.45 -33.84
C GLU A 596 60.54 21.69 -34.89
N ASN A 597 60.05 22.41 -35.90
CA ASN A 597 59.27 21.85 -37.01
C ASN A 597 60.14 20.95 -37.91
N GLU A 598 59.83 19.66 -38.02
CA GLU A 598 60.11 18.87 -39.23
C GLU A 598 58.81 18.23 -39.74
N VAL A 599 58.30 18.78 -40.84
CA VAL A 599 57.15 18.27 -41.59
C VAL A 599 57.64 17.13 -42.49
N MET A 600 57.21 15.89 -42.21
CA MET A 600 57.32 14.78 -43.18
C MET A 600 56.02 14.68 -43.97
N GLY A 601 56.11 14.86 -45.29
CA GLY A 601 54.99 14.81 -46.22
C GLY A 601 54.45 13.41 -46.46
N LEU A 602 53.15 13.33 -46.76
CA LEU A 602 52.49 12.15 -47.31
C LEU A 602 51.76 12.53 -48.60
N GLU A 603 51.84 11.62 -49.57
CA GLU A 603 51.58 11.79 -51.00
C GLU A 603 50.10 11.94 -51.36
N GLU A 604 49.89 12.68 -52.45
CA GLU A 604 48.68 12.80 -53.27
C GLU A 604 48.28 11.42 -53.83
N ASP A 605 47.01 11.01 -53.70
CA ASP A 605 46.23 10.35 -54.76
C ASP A 605 44.83 9.90 -54.26
N MET A 606 43.78 10.36 -54.98
CA MET A 606 42.41 9.76 -55.18
C MET A 606 41.21 10.74 -55.04
N VAL A 607 40.98 11.55 -56.09
CA VAL A 607 39.75 11.76 -56.92
C VAL A 607 38.36 11.65 -56.22
N ASP A 608 37.64 12.75 -55.96
CA ASP A 608 36.64 13.52 -56.79
C ASP A 608 35.18 12.96 -56.78
N LEU A 609 34.21 13.76 -56.27
CA LEU A 609 33.03 14.25 -57.01
C LEU A 609 31.99 15.01 -56.13
N SER A 610 31.94 16.33 -56.39
CA SER A 610 30.76 17.21 -56.53
C SER A 610 29.67 17.28 -55.44
N TYR A 611 29.66 18.37 -54.64
CA TYR A 611 28.44 19.08 -54.22
C TYR A 611 28.71 20.60 -54.04
N ASN A 612 27.64 21.37 -54.19
CA ASN A 612 27.53 22.80 -54.53
C ASN A 612 28.25 23.80 -53.58
N GLU A 613 28.94 24.78 -54.16
CA GLU A 613 29.90 25.71 -53.53
C GLU A 613 29.33 26.93 -52.77
N GLU A 614 28.01 27.04 -52.49
CA GLU A 614 27.43 28.33 -52.07
C GLU A 614 27.09 28.52 -50.58
N GLU A 615 27.38 27.56 -49.70
CA GLU A 615 27.35 27.76 -48.22
C GLU A 615 28.66 27.35 -47.51
N ILE A 616 29.75 27.18 -48.26
CA ILE A 616 31.06 26.67 -47.78
C ILE A 616 31.94 27.77 -47.14
N ASN A 617 31.36 28.92 -46.74
CA ASN A 617 32.11 30.03 -46.14
C ASN A 617 31.42 30.59 -44.89
N LYS A 618 31.58 29.90 -43.74
CA LYS A 618 31.58 30.48 -42.37
C LYS A 618 31.93 29.42 -41.30
N MET A 619 33.19 29.45 -40.82
CA MET A 619 33.73 28.88 -39.55
C MET A 619 33.69 27.34 -39.40
N GLY A 620 34.72 26.56 -39.06
CA GLY A 620 36.15 26.69 -38.73
C GLY A 620 36.62 25.34 -38.16
N ASP A 621 37.78 24.82 -38.58
CA ASP A 621 38.29 23.43 -38.43
C ASP A 621 38.44 22.87 -37.00
N ILE A 622 38.56 21.52 -36.87
CA ILE A 622 38.71 20.81 -35.58
C ILE A 622 39.55 19.51 -35.59
N TYR A 623 40.42 19.31 -34.56
CA TYR A 623 40.50 18.15 -33.59
C TYR A 623 41.91 17.54 -33.30
N ILE A 624 42.08 17.12 -32.02
CA ILE A 624 43.02 16.14 -31.35
C ILE A 624 44.09 16.78 -30.42
N LEU A 625 44.50 16.27 -29.24
CA LEU A 625 44.09 15.31 -28.16
C LEU A 625 45.41 14.75 -27.55
N LEU A 626 45.61 14.74 -26.21
CA LEU A 626 46.70 13.99 -25.55
C LEU A 626 46.22 13.51 -24.15
N GLY A 627 46.20 12.22 -23.77
CA GLY A 627 46.65 11.02 -24.48
C GLY A 627 46.32 9.68 -23.77
N ASN A 628 46.56 8.59 -24.51
CA ASN A 628 46.61 7.14 -24.22
C ASN A 628 45.51 6.44 -23.40
N SER A 629 44.62 5.70 -24.08
CA SER A 629 44.77 4.25 -24.29
C SER A 629 43.62 3.69 -25.14
N SER A 630 43.94 2.65 -25.92
CA SER A 630 43.03 1.83 -26.74
C SER A 630 42.50 2.45 -28.03
N VAL A 631 42.97 1.86 -29.13
CA VAL A 631 42.45 1.95 -30.49
C VAL A 631 40.92 1.94 -30.51
N LEU A 632 40.30 3.08 -30.85
CA LEU A 632 38.91 3.10 -31.32
C LEU A 632 38.86 2.37 -32.67
N SER A 633 37.94 1.42 -32.81
CA SER A 633 37.73 0.69 -34.07
C SER A 633 37.21 1.65 -35.15
N TRP A 634 37.56 1.38 -36.43
CA TRP A 634 37.17 2.19 -37.59
C TRP A 634 35.65 2.44 -37.73
N ASP A 635 34.81 1.63 -37.08
CA ASP A 635 33.35 1.76 -37.11
C ASP A 635 32.81 2.92 -36.23
N GLN A 636 33.60 3.45 -35.30
CA GLN A 636 33.22 4.60 -34.45
C GLN A 636 33.47 5.97 -35.11
N ILE A 637 33.92 6.00 -36.36
CA ILE A 637 34.33 7.21 -37.10
C ILE A 637 33.37 7.56 -38.25
N TYR A 638 32.33 6.76 -38.52
CA TYR A 638 31.39 7.03 -39.61
C TYR A 638 30.32 8.08 -39.22
N GLY A 639 30.61 9.35 -39.52
CA GLY A 639 29.65 10.46 -39.45
C GLY A 639 30.19 11.83 -39.85
N ILE A 640 31.49 11.98 -40.13
CA ILE A 640 32.12 13.28 -40.39
C ILE A 640 32.29 13.50 -41.91
N PRO A 641 31.81 14.61 -42.50
CA PRO A 641 32.06 14.93 -43.90
C PRO A 641 33.53 15.26 -44.11
N THR A 642 34.22 14.56 -45.02
CA THR A 642 35.61 14.84 -45.38
C THR A 642 35.68 15.95 -46.45
N GLY A 643 35.90 17.19 -46.01
CA GLY A 643 36.31 18.33 -46.85
C GLY A 643 37.82 18.59 -46.77
N PRO A 644 38.39 19.48 -47.62
CA PRO A 644 39.83 19.66 -47.75
C PRO A 644 40.35 20.69 -46.73
N TYR A 645 40.76 20.25 -45.54
CA TYR A 645 41.38 21.11 -44.53
C TYR A 645 42.62 20.46 -43.88
N GLU A 646 43.64 21.28 -43.57
CA GLU A 646 44.95 20.87 -43.04
C GLU A 646 44.88 20.36 -41.59
N MET A 647 45.40 19.15 -41.37
CA MET A 647 45.49 18.50 -40.05
C MET A 647 46.80 18.91 -39.35
N LYS A 648 46.74 19.51 -38.16
CA LYS A 648 47.92 19.75 -37.30
C LYS A 648 47.86 18.85 -36.07
N ILE A 649 48.67 17.80 -36.09
CA ILE A 649 48.88 16.89 -34.97
C ILE A 649 50.06 17.40 -34.14
N PHE A 650 49.87 17.66 -32.85
CA PHE A 650 50.99 17.80 -31.91
C PHE A 650 51.25 16.44 -31.25
N SER A 651 52.18 15.66 -31.80
CA SER A 651 52.70 14.47 -31.15
C SER A 651 53.91 14.84 -30.29
N GLY A 652 53.70 14.97 -28.98
CA GLY A 652 54.76 15.07 -27.98
C GLY A 652 54.41 14.19 -26.78
N GLU A 653 55.30 13.26 -26.41
CA GLU A 653 55.16 12.47 -25.18
C GLU A 653 55.17 13.40 -23.95
N LEU A 654 54.01 13.70 -23.39
CA LEU A 654 53.88 14.17 -22.01
C LEU A 654 53.81 12.93 -21.11
N ARG A 655 54.97 12.39 -20.72
CA ARG A 655 55.04 11.46 -19.59
C ARG A 655 55.19 12.25 -18.30
N ALA A 656 54.09 12.77 -17.78
CA ALA A 656 53.96 12.88 -16.33
C ALA A 656 53.57 11.47 -15.86
N SER A 657 54.54 10.68 -15.40
CA SER A 657 54.27 9.36 -14.82
C SER A 657 53.36 9.56 -13.60
N LYS A 658 52.09 9.13 -13.71
CA LYS A 658 51.11 9.16 -12.61
C LYS A 658 51.74 8.53 -11.37
N VAL A 659 51.81 9.28 -10.28
CA VAL A 659 52.45 8.82 -9.04
C VAL A 659 51.68 7.63 -8.43
N LEU A 660 50.38 7.54 -8.71
CA LEU A 660 49.42 6.55 -8.25
C LEU A 660 48.47 6.15 -9.40
N ILE A 661 48.18 4.86 -9.56
CA ILE A 661 47.24 4.32 -10.55
C ILE A 661 46.23 3.44 -9.80
N GLU A 662 44.95 3.74 -9.90
CA GLU A 662 43.87 2.95 -9.30
C GLU A 662 43.48 1.78 -10.19
N ASN A 663 43.19 0.62 -9.59
CA ASN A 663 42.81 -0.63 -10.26
C ASN A 663 43.70 -0.97 -11.47
N PRO A 664 45.03 -1.07 -11.28
CA PRO A 664 45.98 -1.27 -12.38
C PRO A 664 45.80 -2.63 -13.05
N GLU A 665 45.96 -2.68 -14.38
CA GLU A 665 46.06 -3.93 -15.13
C GLU A 665 47.48 -4.54 -14.99
N GLU A 666 47.60 -5.86 -14.94
CA GLU A 666 48.89 -6.56 -14.92
C GLU A 666 49.40 -6.88 -16.34
N PRO A 667 50.71 -6.77 -16.62
CA PRO A 667 51.80 -6.45 -15.68
C PRO A 667 51.96 -4.94 -15.41
N LEU A 668 52.39 -4.61 -14.19
CA LEU A 668 52.64 -3.22 -13.78
C LEU A 668 53.72 -2.53 -14.63
N PRO A 669 53.64 -1.20 -14.82
CA PRO A 669 54.72 -0.43 -15.45
C PRO A 669 56.05 -0.54 -14.67
N ASP A 670 57.18 -0.50 -15.39
CA ASP A 670 58.51 -0.54 -14.78
C ASP A 670 58.69 0.60 -13.74
N GLY A 671 59.03 0.23 -12.51
CA GLY A 671 59.22 1.18 -11.40
C GLY A 671 57.97 1.43 -10.55
N TYR A 672 56.91 0.63 -10.70
CA TYR A 672 55.72 0.67 -9.84
C TYR A 672 55.64 -0.58 -8.95
N HIS A 673 55.05 -0.41 -7.78
CA HIS A 673 54.77 -1.47 -6.79
C HIS A 673 53.27 -1.53 -6.52
N MET A 674 52.73 -2.73 -6.33
CA MET A 674 51.32 -2.98 -6.05
C MET A 674 51.01 -2.71 -4.58
N VAL A 675 49.91 -2.03 -4.29
CA VAL A 675 49.36 -1.87 -2.95
C VAL A 675 47.92 -2.41 -2.94
N VAL A 676 47.64 -3.42 -2.12
CA VAL A 676 46.36 -4.12 -2.06
C VAL A 676 45.76 -4.03 -0.66
N PHE A 677 44.45 -3.77 -0.59
CA PHE A 677 43.64 -3.83 0.62
C PHE A 677 42.60 -4.96 0.48
N ASP A 678 42.51 -5.81 1.49
CA ASP A 678 41.55 -6.91 1.60
C ASP A 678 40.55 -6.61 2.73
N GLY A 679 39.26 -6.84 2.46
CA GLY A 679 38.16 -6.61 3.41
C GLY A 679 38.17 -7.58 4.60
N GLY A 680 38.95 -8.66 4.54
CA GLY A 680 38.99 -9.68 5.58
C GLY A 680 37.72 -10.54 5.65
N ASP A 681 37.66 -11.44 6.64
CA ASP A 681 36.59 -12.46 6.72
C ASP A 681 35.24 -11.93 7.23
N HIS A 682 35.20 -10.71 7.78
CA HIS A 682 34.04 -10.15 8.49
C HIS A 682 33.74 -8.68 8.12
N GLY A 683 34.06 -8.29 6.89
CA GLY A 683 33.68 -6.99 6.37
C GLY A 683 33.98 -6.81 4.88
N SER A 684 33.44 -5.74 4.32
CA SER A 684 33.65 -5.33 2.93
C SER A 684 34.37 -3.98 2.85
N LEU A 685 35.05 -3.73 1.73
CA LEU A 685 35.72 -2.45 1.48
C LEU A 685 34.84 -1.54 0.63
N LYS A 686 34.76 -0.27 1.03
CA LYS A 686 34.18 0.81 0.24
C LYS A 686 35.31 1.69 -0.32
N GLY A 687 35.44 1.73 -1.64
CA GLY A 687 36.49 2.44 -2.36
C GLY A 687 37.46 1.52 -3.13
N THR A 688 38.54 2.08 -3.67
CA THR A 688 39.54 1.35 -4.46
C THR A 688 40.39 0.45 -3.57
N ALA A 689 40.45 -0.85 -3.91
CA ALA A 689 41.19 -1.86 -3.14
C ALA A 689 42.61 -2.13 -3.69
N LYS A 690 42.93 -1.69 -4.91
CA LYS A 690 44.23 -1.96 -5.57
C LYS A 690 44.82 -0.72 -6.21
N PHE A 691 46.10 -0.48 -5.96
CA PHE A 691 46.84 0.65 -6.50
C PHE A 691 48.20 0.20 -7.06
N ALA A 692 48.63 0.76 -8.19
CA ALA A 692 50.04 0.75 -8.57
C ALA A 692 50.67 2.08 -8.21
N VAL A 693 51.75 2.04 -7.43
CA VAL A 693 52.40 3.21 -6.85
C VAL A 693 53.82 3.29 -7.38
N SER A 694 54.24 4.46 -7.88
CA SER A 694 55.63 4.65 -8.31
C SER A 694 56.59 4.44 -7.12
N GLU A 695 57.74 3.82 -7.36
CA GLU A 695 58.76 3.60 -6.34
C GLU A 695 59.21 4.92 -5.70
N GLY A 696 59.27 4.94 -4.36
CA GLY A 696 59.74 6.09 -3.59
C GLY A 696 58.66 7.13 -3.24
N VAL A 697 57.40 6.86 -3.54
CA VAL A 697 56.22 7.67 -3.17
C VAL A 697 55.82 7.41 -1.73
N ASP A 698 55.43 8.46 -1.00
CA ASP A 698 55.03 8.37 0.40
C ASP A 698 53.69 7.64 0.56
N PHE A 699 53.58 6.67 1.47
CA PHE A 699 52.34 5.90 1.66
C PHE A 699 51.13 6.79 2.02
N SER A 700 51.36 7.95 2.65
CA SER A 700 50.30 8.88 3.06
C SER A 700 49.47 9.47 1.90
N VAL A 701 49.92 9.33 0.65
CA VAL A 701 49.15 9.77 -0.53
C VAL A 701 48.21 8.70 -1.09
N ILE A 702 48.23 7.48 -0.55
CA ILE A 702 47.38 6.38 -0.99
C ILE A 702 46.06 6.43 -0.21
N PRO A 703 44.90 6.54 -0.89
CA PRO A 703 43.60 6.48 -0.23
C PRO A 703 43.41 5.09 0.41
N VAL A 704 43.28 5.06 1.74
CA VAL A 704 42.96 3.83 2.47
C VAL A 704 41.44 3.62 2.39
N PRO A 705 40.95 2.48 1.87
CA PRO A 705 39.52 2.23 1.73
C PRO A 705 38.82 2.16 3.09
N GLU A 706 37.55 2.56 3.11
CA GLU A 706 36.72 2.48 4.31
C GLU A 706 36.29 1.02 4.53
N VAL A 707 36.44 0.52 5.76
CA VAL A 707 36.04 -0.84 6.13
C VAL A 707 34.62 -0.82 6.67
N GLN A 708 33.73 -1.57 6.02
CA GLN A 708 32.37 -1.82 6.49
C GLN A 708 32.35 -3.18 7.19
N ALA A 709 32.20 -3.20 8.51
CA ALA A 709 32.14 -4.44 9.27
C ALA A 709 30.77 -5.13 9.11
N ASP A 710 30.78 -6.46 9.06
CA ASP A 710 29.57 -7.26 9.10
C ASP A 710 28.84 -7.09 10.46
N PRO A 711 27.51 -7.27 10.52
CA PRO A 711 26.75 -7.18 11.76
C PRO A 711 27.34 -8.07 12.87
N GLY A 712 27.61 -7.47 14.04
CA GLY A 712 28.21 -8.16 15.20
C GLY A 712 29.74 -8.12 15.23
N TYR A 713 30.38 -7.38 14.33
CA TYR A 713 31.83 -7.17 14.32
C TYR A 713 32.17 -5.69 14.21
N LYS A 714 33.32 -5.31 14.74
CA LYS A 714 33.89 -3.97 14.63
C LYS A 714 35.30 -4.05 14.05
N PHE A 715 35.58 -3.20 13.08
CA PHE A 715 36.93 -3.05 12.54
C PHE A 715 37.91 -2.68 13.65
N SER A 716 38.98 -3.47 13.79
CA SER A 716 40.01 -3.27 14.82
C SER A 716 41.20 -2.50 14.25
N ASN A 717 41.83 -3.02 13.18
CA ASN A 717 43.03 -2.48 12.56
C ASN A 717 43.34 -3.15 11.22
N TRP A 718 44.25 -2.58 10.45
CA TRP A 718 44.90 -3.24 9.31
C TRP A 718 46.07 -4.12 9.76
N GLU A 719 46.24 -5.29 9.15
CA GLU A 719 47.40 -6.17 9.34
C GLU A 719 48.08 -6.48 8.00
N PRO A 720 49.39 -6.17 7.84
CA PRO A 720 50.24 -5.42 8.77
C PRO A 720 49.75 -3.98 8.99
N SER A 721 50.22 -3.31 10.04
CA SER A 721 49.85 -1.91 10.30
C SER A 721 50.33 -1.00 9.15
N LEU A 722 49.48 -0.04 8.76
CA LEU A 722 49.78 0.89 7.67
C LEU A 722 51.11 1.64 7.91
N PRO A 723 52.05 1.61 6.93
CA PRO A 723 53.34 2.25 7.07
C PRO A 723 53.24 3.77 6.93
N ASN A 724 54.21 4.48 7.53
CA ASN A 724 54.42 5.92 7.31
C ASN A 724 55.78 6.15 6.63
N GLU A 725 56.07 5.35 5.61
CA GLU A 725 57.29 5.38 4.82
C GLU A 725 56.99 5.29 3.32
N LYS A 726 58.03 5.35 2.49
CA LYS A 726 57.89 5.30 1.04
C LYS A 726 57.62 3.88 0.57
N VAL A 727 56.77 3.73 -0.45
CA VAL A 727 56.54 2.45 -1.13
C VAL A 727 57.78 2.07 -1.93
N MET A 728 58.43 0.97 -1.55
CA MET A 728 59.66 0.46 -2.17
C MET A 728 59.54 -1.00 -2.65
N HIS A 729 58.41 -1.64 -2.40
CA HIS A 729 58.04 -3.01 -2.74
C HIS A 729 56.51 -3.14 -2.67
N ASP A 730 55.96 -4.24 -3.18
CA ASP A 730 54.53 -4.53 -3.09
C ASP A 730 54.06 -4.65 -1.63
N LEU A 731 52.87 -4.11 -1.32
CA LEU A 731 52.26 -4.10 0.00
C LEU A 731 50.84 -4.68 -0.05
N GLU A 732 50.46 -5.45 0.94
CA GLU A 732 49.12 -6.03 1.08
C GLU A 732 48.66 -5.87 2.53
N PHE A 733 47.43 -5.43 2.73
CA PHE A 733 46.83 -5.16 4.03
C PHE A 733 45.47 -5.85 4.14
N THR A 734 45.23 -6.58 5.23
CA THR A 734 43.94 -7.21 5.51
C THR A 734 43.27 -6.52 6.68
N ALA A 735 41.98 -6.20 6.56
CA ALA A 735 41.19 -5.65 7.65
C ALA A 735 40.94 -6.73 8.73
N MET A 736 41.24 -6.41 9.97
CA MET A 736 40.99 -7.27 11.14
C MET A 736 39.78 -6.78 11.91
N PHE A 737 39.07 -7.71 12.56
CA PHE A 737 37.82 -7.43 13.25
C PHE A 737 37.83 -8.03 14.67
N GLU A 738 37.17 -7.32 15.58
CA GLU A 738 36.80 -7.81 16.90
C GLU A 738 35.29 -8.08 16.92
N GLN A 739 34.87 -9.20 17.51
CA GLN A 739 33.45 -9.52 17.66
C GLN A 739 32.81 -8.58 18.69
N GLU A 740 31.80 -7.81 18.28
CA GLU A 740 30.97 -7.05 19.21
C GLU A 740 30.01 -8.00 19.91
N SER A 741 30.25 -8.25 21.19
CA SER A 741 29.31 -8.99 22.05
C SER A 741 28.50 -8.02 22.91
N PHE A 742 27.42 -7.49 22.36
CA PHE A 742 26.25 -7.10 23.14
C PHE A 742 25.00 -7.61 22.40
N PRO A 743 24.19 -8.51 22.99
CA PRO A 743 22.88 -8.78 22.43
C PRO A 743 22.06 -7.48 22.51
N SER A 744 21.49 -7.02 21.39
CA SER A 744 20.51 -5.94 21.43
C SER A 744 19.33 -6.41 22.26
N ILE A 745 18.98 -5.66 23.30
CA ILE A 745 17.83 -5.96 24.15
C ILE A 745 16.50 -5.91 23.38
N ILE A 746 16.43 -5.24 22.22
CA ILE A 746 15.23 -5.19 21.37
C ILE A 746 15.47 -5.81 19.99
N GLU A 747 14.82 -6.94 19.72
CA GLU A 747 14.78 -7.64 18.43
C GLU A 747 13.51 -7.28 17.63
N ARG A 748 13.55 -7.33 16.30
CA ARG A 748 12.36 -7.09 15.46
C ARG A 748 12.02 -8.34 14.67
N LEU A 749 10.76 -8.77 14.76
CA LEU A 749 10.21 -9.91 14.03
C LEU A 749 9.28 -9.39 12.93
N PHE A 750 9.67 -9.56 11.67
CA PHE A 750 8.91 -9.06 10.54
C PHE A 750 9.19 -9.89 9.28
N GLY A 751 8.17 -10.05 8.45
CA GLY A 751 8.29 -10.50 7.06
C GLY A 751 7.93 -9.39 6.09
N LYS A 752 7.95 -9.68 4.78
CA LYS A 752 7.52 -8.72 3.75
C LYS A 752 6.03 -8.36 3.85
N ASP A 753 5.25 -9.26 4.45
CA ASP A 753 3.81 -9.17 4.66
C ASP A 753 3.42 -9.90 5.96
N ARG A 754 2.14 -9.84 6.32
CA ARG A 754 1.59 -10.48 7.53
C ARG A 754 1.79 -12.00 7.58
N TYR A 755 1.78 -12.66 6.42
CA TYR A 755 1.94 -14.10 6.33
C TYR A 755 3.37 -14.49 6.66
N GLU A 756 4.33 -13.77 6.11
CA GLU A 756 5.74 -13.97 6.44
C GLU A 756 6.07 -13.53 7.88
N THR A 757 5.46 -12.46 8.40
CA THR A 757 5.61 -12.12 9.83
C THR A 757 5.13 -13.25 10.73
N ALA A 758 4.01 -13.93 10.39
CA ALA A 758 3.55 -15.12 11.09
C ALA A 758 4.58 -16.26 11.05
N VAL A 759 5.23 -16.45 9.90
CA VAL A 759 6.28 -17.45 9.71
C VAL A 759 7.54 -17.13 10.52
N GLU A 760 7.97 -15.87 10.56
CA GLU A 760 9.14 -15.47 11.37
C GLU A 760 8.88 -15.66 12.88
N VAL A 761 7.66 -15.34 13.33
CA VAL A 761 7.22 -15.68 14.69
C VAL A 761 7.23 -17.18 14.94
N SER A 762 6.75 -17.98 13.99
CA SER A 762 6.75 -19.44 14.08
C SER A 762 8.17 -20.03 14.16
N LYS A 763 9.09 -19.55 13.32
CA LYS A 763 10.50 -19.98 13.32
C LYS A 763 11.22 -19.68 14.63
N MET A 764 10.93 -18.53 15.21
CA MET A 764 11.49 -18.13 16.49
C MET A 764 11.02 -19.06 17.62
N MET A 765 9.75 -19.47 17.57
CA MET A 765 9.07 -20.20 18.66
C MET A 765 9.21 -21.72 18.57
N TYR A 766 9.29 -22.27 17.35
CA TYR A 766 9.13 -23.70 17.11
C TYR A 766 10.19 -24.22 16.15
N ASP A 767 11.03 -25.14 16.62
CA ASP A 767 11.87 -25.96 15.74
C ASP A 767 10.99 -26.94 14.94
N GLN A 768 9.99 -27.53 15.60
CA GLN A 768 9.02 -28.48 15.06
C GLN A 768 7.67 -28.31 15.77
N SER A 769 6.57 -28.63 15.09
CA SER A 769 5.25 -28.75 15.72
C SER A 769 4.37 -29.75 14.97
N ASP A 770 3.75 -30.69 15.69
CA ASP A 770 2.86 -31.69 15.11
C ASP A 770 1.55 -31.07 14.59
N THR A 771 1.15 -29.91 15.13
CA THR A 771 -0.12 -29.23 14.84
C THR A 771 0.12 -27.79 14.44
N VAL A 772 -0.60 -27.30 13.44
CA VAL A 772 -0.66 -25.86 13.10
C VAL A 772 -2.09 -25.34 13.26
N ILE A 773 -2.24 -24.09 13.69
CA ILE A 773 -3.53 -23.42 13.70
C ILE A 773 -3.58 -22.42 12.54
N LEU A 774 -4.61 -22.52 11.71
CA LEU A 774 -4.80 -21.71 10.51
C LEU A 774 -6.01 -20.81 10.68
N VAL A 775 -5.79 -19.52 10.45
CA VAL A 775 -6.80 -18.46 10.57
C VAL A 775 -6.72 -17.53 9.37
N ASN A 776 -7.82 -16.88 9.03
CA ASN A 776 -7.84 -15.95 7.90
C ASN A 776 -6.99 -14.71 8.22
N GLY A 777 -6.07 -14.35 7.31
CA GLY A 777 -5.16 -13.22 7.45
C GLY A 777 -5.80 -11.84 7.27
N ARG A 778 -7.06 -11.75 6.82
CA ARG A 778 -7.81 -10.50 6.54
C ARG A 778 -9.04 -10.28 7.42
N LYS A 779 -9.64 -11.34 7.97
CA LYS A 779 -10.79 -11.30 8.89
C LYS A 779 -10.36 -11.83 10.27
N TYR A 780 -10.23 -10.91 11.22
CA TYR A 780 -9.48 -11.08 12.48
C TYR A 780 -10.19 -11.70 13.71
N PRO A 781 -11.52 -11.73 13.86
CA PRO A 781 -12.14 -12.20 15.12
C PRO A 781 -11.73 -13.63 15.51
N ASP A 782 -11.57 -14.50 14.51
CA ASP A 782 -11.29 -15.93 14.68
C ASP A 782 -9.86 -16.18 15.19
N ALA A 783 -8.91 -15.34 14.80
CA ALA A 783 -7.51 -15.44 15.23
C ALA A 783 -7.35 -15.15 16.74
N LEU A 784 -8.14 -14.24 17.31
CA LEU A 784 -8.10 -13.95 18.74
C LEU A 784 -8.53 -15.18 19.56
N ALA A 785 -9.72 -15.70 19.26
CA ALA A 785 -10.30 -16.83 19.99
C ALA A 785 -9.40 -18.08 19.92
N SER A 786 -8.61 -18.21 18.85
CA SER A 786 -7.68 -19.33 18.66
C SER A 786 -6.44 -19.31 19.56
N THR A 787 -6.10 -18.19 20.21
CA THR A 787 -4.83 -18.05 20.95
C THR A 787 -4.68 -19.03 22.14
N PRO A 788 -5.69 -19.19 23.03
CA PRO A 788 -5.62 -20.21 24.09
C PRO A 788 -5.51 -21.62 23.53
N LEU A 789 -6.17 -21.89 22.39
CA LEU A 789 -6.10 -23.17 21.70
C LEU A 789 -4.68 -23.46 21.18
N ALA A 790 -3.99 -22.44 20.65
CA ALA A 790 -2.60 -22.53 20.18
C ALA A 790 -1.65 -22.97 21.29
N LYS A 791 -1.81 -22.41 22.50
CA LYS A 791 -1.03 -22.82 23.69
C LYS A 791 -1.26 -24.28 24.05
N LEU A 792 -2.53 -24.71 24.11
CA LEU A 792 -2.89 -26.07 24.52
C LEU A 792 -2.38 -27.15 23.55
N TYR A 793 -2.30 -26.82 22.27
CA TYR A 793 -1.72 -27.70 21.24
C TYR A 793 -0.22 -27.51 21.03
N ASN A 794 0.42 -26.54 21.68
CA ASN A 794 1.80 -26.12 21.41
C ASN A 794 2.05 -25.90 19.90
N ALA A 795 1.15 -25.14 19.28
CA ALA A 795 1.03 -24.98 17.84
C ALA A 795 1.21 -23.51 17.43
N PRO A 796 1.94 -23.20 16.34
CA PRO A 796 1.97 -21.85 15.79
C PRO A 796 0.62 -21.49 15.16
N ILE A 797 0.28 -20.20 15.24
CA ILE A 797 -0.80 -19.61 14.45
C ILE A 797 -0.19 -19.13 13.15
N LEU A 798 -0.62 -19.71 12.03
CA LEU A 798 -0.24 -19.29 10.70
C LEU A 798 -1.45 -18.70 9.97
N LEU A 799 -1.18 -17.76 9.08
CA LEU A 799 -2.22 -17.03 8.35
C LEU A 799 -2.45 -17.65 6.97
N VAL A 800 -3.72 -17.70 6.56
CA VAL A 800 -4.16 -18.12 5.22
C VAL A 800 -5.13 -17.11 4.62
N GLU A 801 -5.32 -17.15 3.30
CA GLU A 801 -6.41 -16.43 2.64
C GLU A 801 -7.66 -17.32 2.60
N LYS A 802 -8.81 -16.77 2.15
CA LYS A 802 -10.07 -17.53 2.04
C LYS A 802 -9.90 -18.81 1.23
N ASP A 803 -9.27 -18.73 0.07
CA ASP A 803 -9.17 -19.84 -0.89
C ASP A 803 -7.72 -20.28 -1.18
N VAL A 804 -6.74 -19.66 -0.52
CA VAL A 804 -5.32 -19.87 -0.84
C VAL A 804 -4.52 -20.00 0.44
N ILE A 805 -3.64 -21.00 0.48
CA ILE A 805 -2.58 -21.09 1.48
C ILE A 805 -1.33 -20.42 0.88
N PRO A 806 -0.84 -19.30 1.43
CA PRO A 806 0.36 -18.65 0.93
C PRO A 806 1.56 -19.60 0.91
N THR A 807 2.45 -19.44 -0.06
CA THR A 807 3.65 -20.29 -0.19
C THR A 807 4.53 -20.24 1.05
N SER A 808 4.65 -19.08 1.70
CA SER A 808 5.36 -18.93 2.98
C SER A 808 4.75 -19.82 4.07
N THR A 809 3.42 -19.78 4.22
CA THR A 809 2.67 -20.63 5.15
C THR A 809 2.84 -22.12 4.83
N LYS A 810 2.74 -22.54 3.56
CA LYS A 810 2.95 -23.95 3.16
C LYS A 810 4.36 -24.44 3.51
N ASN A 811 5.37 -23.64 3.16
CA ASN A 811 6.76 -23.97 3.45
C ASN A 811 7.00 -24.10 4.96
N GLU A 812 6.35 -23.25 5.75
CA GLU A 812 6.45 -23.30 7.20
C GLU A 812 5.76 -24.52 7.81
N ILE A 813 4.55 -24.88 7.34
CA ILE A 813 3.86 -26.13 7.71
C ILE A 813 4.78 -27.34 7.45
N ALA A 814 5.42 -27.37 6.27
CA ALA A 814 6.35 -28.43 5.91
C ALA A 814 7.64 -28.42 6.77
N ARG A 815 8.21 -27.24 7.06
CA ARG A 815 9.39 -27.08 7.93
C ARG A 815 9.12 -27.61 9.34
N LEU A 816 7.96 -27.28 9.89
CA LEU A 816 7.53 -27.72 11.22
C LEU A 816 7.29 -29.23 11.30
N GLY A 817 7.10 -29.89 10.16
CA GLY A 817 6.74 -31.31 10.10
C GLY A 817 5.32 -31.59 10.58
N ALA A 818 4.41 -30.62 10.44
CA ALA A 818 3.06 -30.72 10.98
C ALA A 818 2.25 -31.82 10.29
N THR A 819 1.51 -32.59 11.09
CA THR A 819 0.63 -33.69 10.62
C THR A 819 -0.84 -33.39 10.85
N LYS A 820 -1.15 -32.33 11.60
CA LYS A 820 -2.51 -31.87 11.88
C LYS A 820 -2.63 -30.37 11.60
N ALA A 821 -3.71 -29.96 10.94
CA ALA A 821 -4.09 -28.57 10.79
C ALA A 821 -5.43 -28.31 11.48
N ILE A 822 -5.49 -27.30 12.33
CA ILE A 822 -6.71 -26.82 12.96
C ILE A 822 -7.10 -25.51 12.28
N ILE A 823 -8.25 -25.47 11.61
CA ILE A 823 -8.80 -24.24 11.03
C ILE A 823 -9.75 -23.61 12.04
N VAL A 824 -9.55 -22.33 12.36
CA VAL A 824 -10.51 -21.55 13.16
C VAL A 824 -11.14 -20.51 12.24
N GLY A 825 -12.44 -20.66 11.99
CA GLY A 825 -13.22 -19.83 11.07
C GLY A 825 -14.15 -20.64 10.16
N GLY A 826 -15.28 -20.04 9.80
CA GLY A 826 -16.28 -20.65 8.92
C GLY A 826 -15.81 -20.78 7.46
N LYS A 827 -16.61 -21.47 6.64
CA LYS A 827 -16.31 -21.70 5.21
C LYS A 827 -16.24 -20.41 4.40
N GLY A 828 -16.94 -19.36 4.83
CA GLY A 828 -16.91 -18.04 4.20
C GLY A 828 -15.60 -17.28 4.40
N VAL A 829 -14.78 -17.67 5.38
CA VAL A 829 -13.49 -17.00 5.69
C VAL A 829 -12.28 -17.89 5.47
N VAL A 830 -12.42 -19.22 5.57
CA VAL A 830 -11.42 -20.20 5.11
C VAL A 830 -12.19 -21.32 4.42
N SER A 831 -12.07 -21.46 3.11
CA SER A 831 -12.92 -22.32 2.32
C SER A 831 -12.57 -23.80 2.43
N GLU A 832 -13.39 -24.64 1.81
CA GLU A 832 -13.12 -26.07 1.69
C GLU A 832 -11.97 -26.38 0.72
N TYR A 833 -11.56 -25.43 -0.12
CA TYR A 833 -10.37 -25.60 -0.98
C TYR A 833 -9.10 -25.67 -0.14
N VAL A 834 -8.98 -24.78 0.86
CA VAL A 834 -7.86 -24.81 1.81
C VAL A 834 -7.82 -26.12 2.58
N VAL A 835 -8.98 -26.64 3.00
CA VAL A 835 -9.09 -27.96 3.67
C VAL A 835 -8.58 -29.07 2.75
N ALA A 836 -9.10 -29.13 1.52
CA ALA A 836 -8.74 -30.17 0.57
C ALA A 836 -7.23 -30.14 0.24
N GLU A 837 -6.65 -28.95 0.09
CA GLU A 837 -5.22 -28.79 -0.16
C GLU A 837 -4.36 -29.30 1.01
N LEU A 838 -4.73 -29.01 2.25
CA LEU A 838 -4.03 -29.53 3.44
C LEU A 838 -4.13 -31.06 3.55
N GLU A 839 -5.30 -31.63 3.24
CA GLU A 839 -5.50 -33.08 3.23
C GLU A 839 -4.70 -33.77 2.12
N GLU A 840 -4.59 -33.15 0.94
CA GLU A 840 -3.74 -33.63 -0.17
C GLU A 840 -2.25 -33.63 0.21
N GLU A 841 -1.80 -32.65 0.99
CA GLU A 841 -0.45 -32.60 1.59
C GLU A 841 -0.27 -33.58 2.76
N GLY A 842 -1.32 -34.34 3.11
CA GLY A 842 -1.27 -35.44 4.09
C GLY A 842 -1.56 -35.03 5.52
N LEU A 843 -2.09 -33.82 5.76
CA LEU A 843 -2.48 -33.37 7.09
C LEU A 843 -3.90 -33.83 7.45
N SER A 844 -4.11 -34.16 8.74
CA SER A 844 -5.46 -34.29 9.29
C SER A 844 -6.03 -32.90 9.58
N VAL A 845 -7.16 -32.54 8.96
CA VAL A 845 -7.79 -31.22 9.16
C VAL A 845 -8.95 -31.30 10.14
N GLU A 846 -8.98 -30.38 11.11
CA GLU A 846 -10.09 -30.17 12.05
C GLU A 846 -10.53 -28.71 11.97
N ARG A 847 -11.84 -28.43 12.01
CA ARG A 847 -12.37 -27.06 11.89
C ARG A 847 -13.24 -26.69 13.09
N TYR A 848 -12.99 -25.51 13.66
CA TYR A 848 -13.84 -24.87 14.66
C TYR A 848 -14.47 -23.61 14.06
N SER A 849 -15.80 -23.59 13.97
CA SER A 849 -16.54 -22.51 13.32
C SER A 849 -18.01 -22.48 13.74
N GLY A 850 -18.60 -21.29 13.75
CA GLY A 850 -20.04 -21.06 13.88
C GLY A 850 -20.60 -20.20 12.74
N LYS A 851 -21.90 -19.88 12.77
CA LYS A 851 -22.52 -19.01 11.76
C LYS A 851 -22.09 -17.56 11.92
N SER A 852 -21.76 -17.17 13.14
CA SER A 852 -21.24 -15.85 13.50
C SER A 852 -19.88 -15.96 14.20
N ARG A 853 -19.16 -14.84 14.31
CA ARG A 853 -17.92 -14.74 15.10
C ARG A 853 -18.12 -15.12 16.58
N TYR A 854 -19.33 -14.88 17.10
CA TYR A 854 -19.71 -15.23 18.47
C TYR A 854 -19.78 -16.76 18.62
N GLU A 855 -20.46 -17.44 17.71
CA GLU A 855 -20.53 -18.90 17.69
C GLU A 855 -19.17 -19.55 17.38
N THR A 856 -18.34 -18.97 16.50
CA THR A 856 -16.96 -19.47 16.30
C THR A 856 -16.16 -19.38 17.59
N SER A 857 -16.24 -18.25 18.32
CA SER A 857 -15.57 -18.11 19.62
C SER A 857 -16.06 -19.12 20.64
N LEU A 858 -17.36 -19.45 20.62
CA LEU A 858 -17.97 -20.48 21.46
C LEU A 858 -17.45 -21.88 21.11
N SER A 859 -17.39 -22.24 19.82
CA SER A 859 -16.86 -23.53 19.36
C SER A 859 -15.39 -23.73 19.77
N VAL A 860 -14.58 -22.67 19.71
CA VAL A 860 -13.20 -22.72 20.21
C VAL A 860 -13.17 -22.82 21.74
N ALA A 861 -14.04 -22.07 22.43
CA ALA A 861 -14.10 -22.08 23.89
C ALA A 861 -14.47 -23.45 24.47
N GLU A 862 -15.43 -24.14 23.85
CA GLU A 862 -15.76 -25.53 24.19
C GLU A 862 -14.54 -26.43 24.13
N LYS A 863 -13.71 -26.28 23.08
CA LYS A 863 -12.51 -27.08 22.93
C LYS A 863 -11.42 -26.74 23.94
N VAL A 864 -11.23 -25.45 24.21
CA VAL A 864 -10.27 -24.98 25.23
C VAL A 864 -10.65 -25.55 26.60
N ILE A 865 -11.93 -25.49 26.99
CA ILE A 865 -12.40 -26.07 28.27
C ILE A 865 -12.26 -27.59 28.29
N GLU A 866 -12.55 -28.27 27.18
CA GLU A 866 -12.38 -29.73 27.07
C GLU A 866 -10.93 -30.16 27.39
N ILE A 867 -9.95 -29.39 26.93
CA ILE A 867 -8.52 -29.72 27.09
C ILE A 867 -7.95 -29.19 28.42
N ALA A 868 -8.22 -27.92 28.77
CA ALA A 868 -7.66 -27.26 29.94
C ALA A 868 -8.31 -27.73 31.25
N GLY A 869 -9.59 -28.11 31.23
CA GLY A 869 -10.36 -28.52 32.41
C GLY A 869 -10.63 -27.40 33.44
N GLU A 870 -10.06 -26.22 33.25
CA GLU A 870 -10.32 -25.02 34.03
C GLU A 870 -11.60 -24.32 33.58
N LYS A 871 -12.18 -23.54 34.49
CA LYS A 871 -13.51 -22.94 34.32
C LYS A 871 -13.48 -21.43 34.15
N ASN A 872 -12.35 -20.75 34.18
CA ASN A 872 -12.36 -19.29 34.02
C ASN A 872 -12.71 -18.95 32.57
N ILE A 873 -13.39 -17.83 32.34
CA ILE A 873 -13.80 -17.36 31.00
C ILE A 873 -13.39 -15.91 30.85
N ILE A 874 -12.95 -15.52 29.65
CA ILE A 874 -12.71 -14.12 29.32
C ILE A 874 -13.71 -13.65 28.29
N LEU A 875 -14.34 -12.52 28.55
CA LEU A 875 -15.36 -11.91 27.70
C LEU A 875 -14.83 -10.60 27.10
N VAL A 876 -14.90 -10.49 25.77
CA VAL A 876 -14.38 -9.36 25.00
C VAL A 876 -15.39 -8.92 23.93
N LYS A 877 -15.39 -7.63 23.59
CA LYS A 877 -16.20 -7.09 22.48
C LYS A 877 -15.83 -7.75 21.13
N GLY A 878 -16.83 -8.17 20.37
CA GLY A 878 -16.65 -8.82 19.06
C GLY A 878 -16.67 -7.90 17.84
N THR A 879 -16.94 -6.59 17.98
CA THR A 879 -17.14 -5.65 16.85
C THR A 879 -16.00 -4.64 16.65
N ASP A 880 -15.11 -4.44 17.62
CA ASP A 880 -13.91 -3.60 17.49
C ASP A 880 -12.81 -4.24 18.36
N PHE A 881 -11.72 -4.71 17.74
CA PHE A 881 -10.66 -5.55 18.34
C PHE A 881 -9.48 -4.85 19.09
N PRO A 882 -9.49 -3.57 19.46
CA PRO A 882 -8.33 -2.95 20.09
C PRO A 882 -7.91 -3.55 21.42
N ASP A 883 -8.88 -3.95 22.23
CA ASP A 883 -8.64 -4.51 23.56
C ASP A 883 -8.22 -5.99 23.49
N ALA A 884 -8.43 -6.64 22.34
CA ALA A 884 -8.29 -8.09 22.14
C ALA A 884 -6.84 -8.60 22.27
N LEU A 885 -5.87 -7.90 21.68
CA LEU A 885 -4.47 -8.35 21.69
C LEU A 885 -3.90 -8.41 23.11
N THR A 886 -4.27 -7.45 23.94
CA THR A 886 -3.78 -7.38 25.33
C THR A 886 -4.40 -8.44 26.23
N VAL A 887 -5.55 -8.99 25.84
CA VAL A 887 -6.24 -10.06 26.56
C VAL A 887 -5.58 -11.41 26.36
N THR A 888 -4.85 -11.61 25.27
CA THR A 888 -4.15 -12.89 25.01
C THR A 888 -3.26 -13.29 26.19
N ALA A 889 -2.51 -12.34 26.75
CA ALA A 889 -1.70 -12.53 27.96
C ALA A 889 -2.52 -13.05 29.16
N LEU A 890 -3.72 -12.51 29.39
CA LEU A 890 -4.61 -12.96 30.45
C LEU A 890 -5.17 -14.36 30.15
N ALA A 891 -5.58 -14.61 28.91
CA ALA A 891 -6.11 -15.89 28.47
C ALA A 891 -5.10 -17.02 28.63
N LEU A 892 -3.83 -16.71 28.33
CA LEU A 892 -2.73 -17.66 28.47
C LEU A 892 -2.30 -17.85 29.92
N LYS A 893 -2.40 -16.84 30.78
CA LYS A 893 -2.11 -16.99 32.23
C LYS A 893 -3.17 -17.81 32.95
N GLU A 894 -4.43 -17.63 32.58
CA GLU A 894 -5.59 -18.26 33.24
C GLU A 894 -6.03 -19.56 32.55
N ASP A 895 -5.33 -19.99 31.49
CA ASP A 895 -5.74 -21.11 30.62
C ASP A 895 -7.22 -21.05 30.21
N ALA A 896 -7.70 -19.82 29.97
CA ALA A 896 -9.11 -19.50 29.83
C ALA A 896 -9.49 -19.26 28.36
N PRO A 897 -10.65 -19.75 27.89
CA PRO A 897 -11.17 -19.39 26.59
C PRO A 897 -11.53 -17.91 26.50
N ILE A 898 -11.44 -17.37 25.28
CA ILE A 898 -11.90 -16.03 24.94
C ILE A 898 -13.24 -16.15 24.22
N LEU A 899 -14.30 -15.62 24.83
CA LEU A 899 -15.62 -15.48 24.24
C LEU A 899 -15.83 -14.05 23.74
N LEU A 900 -16.44 -13.95 22.56
CA LEU A 900 -16.85 -12.68 22.00
C LEU A 900 -18.29 -12.35 22.41
N THR A 901 -18.57 -11.07 22.65
CA THR A 901 -19.91 -10.56 22.92
C THR A 901 -20.20 -9.28 22.14
N ARG A 902 -21.49 -8.98 21.93
CA ARG A 902 -21.91 -7.63 21.54
C ARG A 902 -21.82 -6.70 22.76
N PRO A 903 -21.70 -5.37 22.58
CA PRO A 903 -21.51 -4.44 23.70
C PRO A 903 -22.66 -4.43 24.70
N ALA A 904 -23.90 -4.49 24.24
CA ALA A 904 -25.09 -4.32 25.08
C ALA A 904 -25.81 -5.63 25.39
N ASN A 905 -25.53 -6.72 24.66
CA ASN A 905 -26.22 -7.99 24.83
C ASN A 905 -25.28 -9.19 24.64
N LEU A 906 -25.44 -10.23 25.46
CA LEU A 906 -24.88 -11.55 25.20
C LEU A 906 -25.77 -12.26 24.16
N SER A 907 -25.18 -13.00 23.23
CA SER A 907 -26.01 -13.89 22.41
C SER A 907 -26.60 -15.00 23.29
N GLU A 908 -27.75 -15.54 22.90
CA GLU A 908 -28.45 -16.59 23.66
C GLU A 908 -27.50 -17.78 23.91
N GLU A 909 -26.73 -18.18 22.90
CA GLU A 909 -25.77 -19.29 22.96
C GLU A 909 -24.61 -19.01 23.92
N VAL A 910 -24.06 -17.80 23.93
CA VAL A 910 -22.97 -17.42 24.85
C VAL A 910 -23.48 -17.38 26.28
N ASN A 911 -24.71 -16.88 26.49
CA ASN A 911 -25.31 -16.87 27.82
C ASN A 911 -25.58 -18.30 28.35
N GLU A 912 -26.20 -19.16 27.53
CA GLU A 912 -26.43 -20.57 27.87
C GLU A 912 -25.12 -21.30 28.19
N PHE A 913 -24.06 -21.01 27.45
CA PHE A 913 -22.74 -21.59 27.70
C PHE A 913 -22.17 -21.16 29.06
N ILE A 914 -22.19 -19.86 29.38
CA ILE A 914 -21.71 -19.35 30.67
C ILE A 914 -22.52 -19.96 31.83
N GLU A 915 -23.84 -20.03 31.70
CA GLU A 915 -24.74 -20.65 32.68
C GLU A 915 -24.48 -22.15 32.86
N GLY A 916 -24.16 -22.85 31.77
CA GLY A 916 -23.86 -24.28 31.76
C GLY A 916 -22.50 -24.60 32.40
N GLN A 917 -21.46 -23.86 32.04
CA GLN A 917 -20.10 -24.08 32.53
C GLN A 917 -19.94 -23.67 34.01
N LYS A 918 -20.64 -22.61 34.42
CA LYS A 918 -20.52 -21.95 35.73
C LYS A 918 -19.07 -21.65 36.08
N PRO A 919 -18.45 -20.68 35.38
CA PRO A 919 -17.08 -20.28 35.64
C PRO A 919 -16.90 -19.85 37.10
N SER A 920 -15.77 -20.20 37.73
CA SER A 920 -15.42 -19.67 39.05
C SER A 920 -15.20 -18.16 39.00
N LYS A 921 -14.60 -17.70 37.90
CA LYS A 921 -14.30 -16.31 37.65
C LYS A 921 -14.47 -16.00 36.17
N LEU A 922 -15.07 -14.87 35.87
CA LEU A 922 -15.20 -14.33 34.52
C LEU A 922 -14.48 -12.98 34.45
N TYR A 923 -13.58 -12.86 33.48
CA TYR A 923 -12.86 -11.63 33.23
C TYR A 923 -13.53 -10.87 32.11
N ILE A 924 -13.73 -9.56 32.29
CA ILE A 924 -14.21 -8.68 31.22
C ILE A 924 -13.07 -7.77 30.80
N ALA A 925 -12.79 -7.72 29.51
CA ALA A 925 -11.84 -6.76 28.95
C ALA A 925 -12.57 -5.68 28.15
N GLY A 926 -12.32 -4.42 28.51
CA GLY A 926 -12.93 -3.25 27.91
C GLY A 926 -13.87 -2.52 28.86
N GLY A 927 -14.10 -1.24 28.56
CA GLY A 927 -14.99 -0.37 29.33
C GLY A 927 -16.47 -0.73 29.15
N LYS A 928 -17.34 0.05 29.80
CA LYS A 928 -18.80 -0.14 29.77
C LYS A 928 -19.41 -0.04 28.36
N GLY A 929 -18.74 0.67 27.44
CA GLY A 929 -19.14 0.73 26.04
C GLY A 929 -18.65 -0.45 25.19
N ALA A 930 -17.79 -1.31 25.74
CA ALA A 930 -17.29 -2.52 25.08
C ALA A 930 -18.02 -3.78 25.56
N VAL A 931 -18.30 -3.86 26.86
CA VAL A 931 -19.21 -4.83 27.48
C VAL A 931 -20.00 -4.06 28.54
N SER A 932 -21.32 -4.05 28.44
CA SER A 932 -22.21 -3.23 29.28
C SER A 932 -22.14 -3.62 30.75
N LEU A 933 -22.67 -2.74 31.62
CA LEU A 933 -22.78 -3.07 33.06
C LEU A 933 -23.93 -4.04 33.32
N GLU A 934 -24.93 -4.05 32.43
CA GLU A 934 -26.04 -4.97 32.44
C GLU A 934 -25.54 -6.41 32.27
N ILE A 935 -24.70 -6.67 31.26
CA ILE A 935 -24.05 -7.98 31.07
C ILE A 935 -23.24 -8.38 32.31
N GLU A 936 -22.46 -7.46 32.88
CA GLU A 936 -21.68 -7.72 34.09
C GLU A 936 -22.58 -8.11 35.27
N SER A 937 -23.66 -7.36 35.48
CA SER A 937 -24.65 -7.64 36.54
C SER A 937 -25.35 -8.97 36.33
N ASP A 938 -25.75 -9.29 35.10
CA ASP A 938 -26.43 -10.54 34.77
C ASP A 938 -25.54 -11.75 35.07
N ILE A 939 -24.24 -11.65 34.76
CA ILE A 939 -23.24 -12.69 35.08
C ILE A 939 -23.02 -12.79 36.60
N GLU A 940 -22.92 -11.67 37.32
CA GLU A 940 -22.79 -11.67 38.79
C GLU A 940 -23.99 -12.31 39.49
N ASP A 941 -25.21 -12.12 38.96
CA ASP A 941 -26.45 -12.69 39.48
C ASP A 941 -26.50 -14.23 39.34
N LEU A 942 -25.71 -14.80 38.42
CA LEU A 942 -25.49 -16.26 38.33
C LEU A 942 -24.56 -16.80 39.42
N GLY A 943 -23.99 -15.92 40.26
CA GLY A 943 -23.05 -16.24 41.33
C GLY A 943 -21.60 -16.42 40.87
N ILE A 944 -21.27 -15.87 39.70
CA ILE A 944 -19.93 -15.89 39.10
C ILE A 944 -19.15 -14.65 39.57
N GLU A 945 -17.90 -14.81 39.99
CA GLU A 945 -17.04 -13.66 40.33
C GLU A 945 -16.61 -12.94 39.04
N VAL A 946 -16.96 -11.66 38.89
CA VAL A 946 -16.57 -10.88 37.70
C VAL A 946 -15.41 -9.93 38.02
N MET A 947 -14.42 -9.89 37.13
CA MET A 947 -13.29 -8.96 37.21
C MET A 947 -13.11 -8.21 35.89
N ARG A 948 -13.38 -6.90 35.89
CA ARG A 948 -13.24 -6.05 34.70
C ARG A 948 -11.90 -5.33 34.64
N PHE A 949 -11.22 -5.45 33.51
CA PHE A 949 -10.09 -4.60 33.11
C PHE A 949 -10.56 -3.56 32.09
N SER A 950 -10.47 -2.28 32.43
CA SER A 950 -10.86 -1.19 31.52
C SER A 950 -10.01 0.07 31.73
N GLY A 951 -9.60 0.69 30.63
CA GLY A 951 -8.96 2.00 30.56
C GLY A 951 -9.79 3.02 29.78
N LYS A 952 -9.30 4.25 29.67
CA LYS A 952 -9.90 5.29 28.81
C LYS A 952 -9.76 4.98 27.31
N ASP A 953 -8.78 4.14 26.97
CA ASP A 953 -8.43 3.70 25.64
C ASP A 953 -7.80 2.29 25.71
N ARG A 954 -7.57 1.70 24.53
CA ARG A 954 -6.98 0.36 24.33
C ARG A 954 -5.62 0.19 25.00
N TYR A 955 -4.81 1.24 25.00
CA TYR A 955 -3.46 1.21 25.55
C TYR A 955 -3.50 1.17 27.08
N GLU A 956 -4.42 1.92 27.71
CA GLU A 956 -4.60 1.88 29.17
C GLU A 956 -5.25 0.57 29.64
N THR A 957 -6.22 0.02 28.90
CA THR A 957 -6.75 -1.33 29.18
C THR A 957 -5.63 -2.36 29.14
N GLY A 958 -4.80 -2.31 28.10
CA GLY A 958 -3.64 -3.19 27.95
C GLY A 958 -2.64 -3.10 29.10
N ARG A 959 -2.26 -1.88 29.50
CA ARG A 959 -1.40 -1.66 30.68
C ARG A 959 -1.97 -2.32 31.93
N LYS A 960 -3.27 -2.15 32.22
CA LYS A 960 -3.90 -2.71 33.44
C LYS A 960 -3.87 -4.24 33.44
N ILE A 961 -4.07 -4.85 32.27
CA ILE A 961 -3.95 -6.30 32.12
C ILE A 961 -2.48 -6.71 32.32
N ALA A 962 -1.53 -6.04 31.68
CA ALA A 962 -0.10 -6.33 31.81
C ALA A 962 0.39 -6.22 33.26
N GLU A 963 -0.02 -5.20 34.02
CA GLU A 963 0.32 -5.05 35.45
C GLU A 963 -0.22 -6.19 36.33
N TYR A 964 -1.39 -6.72 35.99
CA TYR A 964 -2.00 -7.83 36.71
C TYR A 964 -1.35 -9.18 36.35
N VAL A 965 -1.07 -9.37 35.06
CA VAL A 965 -0.56 -10.63 34.53
C VAL A 965 0.95 -10.75 34.79
N TYR A 966 1.71 -9.70 34.47
CA TYR A 966 3.17 -9.63 34.47
C TYR A 966 3.67 -8.39 35.23
N PRO A 967 3.66 -8.37 36.57
CA PRO A 967 4.21 -7.24 37.32
C PRO A 967 5.74 -7.10 37.23
N ASN A 968 6.45 -8.17 36.85
CA ASN A 968 7.89 -8.18 36.57
C ASN A 968 8.13 -9.12 35.37
N PRO A 969 8.00 -8.64 34.13
CA PRO A 969 8.23 -9.45 32.93
C PRO A 969 9.73 -9.62 32.66
N ASP A 970 10.14 -10.84 32.31
CA ASP A 970 11.50 -11.12 31.80
C ASP A 970 11.62 -10.70 30.33
N GLU A 971 10.52 -10.80 29.56
CA GLU A 971 10.47 -10.38 28.16
C GLU A 971 9.23 -9.50 27.87
N ILE A 972 9.29 -8.63 26.86
CA ILE A 972 8.13 -7.80 26.44
C ILE A 972 7.98 -7.81 24.92
N ILE A 973 6.74 -7.90 24.43
CA ILE A 973 6.42 -7.83 23.01
C ILE A 973 5.70 -6.51 22.73
N PHE A 974 6.17 -5.75 21.74
CA PHE A 974 5.58 -4.51 21.28
C PHE A 974 4.92 -4.73 19.92
N ALA A 975 3.66 -4.30 19.81
CA ALA A 975 2.89 -4.45 18.58
C ALA A 975 2.01 -3.23 18.32
N ASN A 976 1.67 -2.98 17.05
CA ASN A 976 0.88 -1.81 16.69
C ASN A 976 -0.56 -1.90 17.24
N GLY A 977 -1.01 -0.83 17.90
CA GLY A 977 -2.32 -0.72 18.53
C GLY A 977 -3.45 -0.26 17.62
N ARG A 978 -3.23 -0.06 16.32
CA ARG A 978 -4.23 0.36 15.31
C ARG A 978 -4.29 -0.57 14.10
N ASP A 979 -3.15 -1.02 13.61
CA ASP A 979 -3.02 -1.98 12.50
C ASP A 979 -2.61 -3.35 13.07
N PHE A 980 -3.60 -4.20 13.31
CA PHE A 980 -3.46 -5.36 14.19
C PHE A 980 -3.03 -6.64 13.48
N ALA A 981 -3.00 -6.66 12.14
CA ALA A 981 -2.77 -7.89 11.38
C ALA A 981 -1.43 -8.57 11.76
N ASP A 982 -0.37 -7.78 11.88
CA ASP A 982 0.95 -8.25 12.31
C ASP A 982 1.02 -8.47 13.83
N ALA A 983 0.23 -7.72 14.60
CA ALA A 983 0.21 -7.82 16.06
C ALA A 983 -0.42 -9.14 16.56
N MET A 984 -1.34 -9.73 15.80
CA MET A 984 -2.09 -10.93 16.20
C MET A 984 -1.23 -12.19 16.26
N VAL A 985 -0.24 -12.31 15.39
CA VAL A 985 0.71 -13.44 15.45
C VAL A 985 1.62 -13.34 16.67
N GLY A 986 1.73 -12.16 17.29
CA GLY A 986 2.47 -11.95 18.54
C GLY A 986 1.81 -12.51 19.80
N GLY A 987 0.51 -12.85 19.78
CA GLY A 987 -0.18 -13.44 20.93
C GLY A 987 0.50 -14.71 21.45
N PRO A 988 0.72 -15.73 20.58
CA PRO A 988 1.50 -16.91 20.93
C PRO A 988 2.92 -16.62 21.43
N LEU A 989 3.61 -15.55 21.00
CA LEU A 989 4.97 -15.24 21.49
C LEU A 989 5.05 -15.15 23.02
N THR A 990 3.96 -14.73 23.66
CA THR A 990 3.88 -14.64 25.12
C THR A 990 3.99 -16.01 25.82
N ILE A 991 3.74 -17.12 25.12
CA ILE A 991 3.77 -18.49 25.66
C ILE A 991 5.20 -18.92 26.01
N VAL A 992 6.16 -18.66 25.11
CA VAL A 992 7.56 -19.12 25.26
C VAL A 992 8.36 -18.14 26.10
N ASN A 993 8.06 -16.85 25.97
CA ASN A 993 8.91 -15.77 26.48
C ASN A 993 8.42 -15.15 27.80
N GLY A 994 7.19 -15.47 28.24
CA GLY A 994 6.70 -15.06 29.58
C GLY A 994 6.40 -13.57 29.76
N GLY A 995 6.02 -12.87 28.68
CA GLY A 995 5.86 -11.41 28.63
C GLY A 995 4.49 -10.89 28.18
N PRO A 996 4.12 -9.63 28.49
CA PRO A 996 2.92 -9.00 27.93
C PRO A 996 3.12 -8.58 26.46
N VAL A 997 2.00 -8.52 25.72
CA VAL A 997 1.93 -7.72 24.47
C VAL A 997 1.51 -6.30 24.83
N MET A 998 2.45 -5.36 24.68
CA MET A 998 2.26 -3.94 24.88
C MET A 998 1.99 -3.24 23.54
N LEU A 999 0.93 -2.43 23.50
CA LEU A 999 0.52 -1.74 22.28
C LEU A 999 1.30 -0.42 22.10
N VAL A 1000 1.75 -0.17 20.87
CA VAL A 1000 2.43 1.07 20.46
C VAL A 1000 1.70 1.72 19.26
N GLU A 1001 1.93 3.01 19.04
CA GLU A 1001 1.49 3.67 17.81
C GLU A 1001 2.57 3.49 16.74
N LYS A 1002 2.22 3.68 15.45
CA LYS A 1002 3.18 3.50 14.35
C LYS A 1002 4.46 4.32 14.54
N THR A 1003 4.35 5.53 15.08
CA THR A 1003 5.45 6.51 15.11
C THR A 1003 5.92 6.91 16.51
N HIS A 1004 5.23 6.48 17.58
CA HIS A 1004 5.59 6.82 18.96
C HIS A 1004 5.08 5.79 19.99
N VAL A 1005 5.68 5.79 21.18
CA VAL A 1005 5.25 4.98 22.32
C VAL A 1005 4.18 5.73 23.14
N PRO A 1006 2.94 5.20 23.28
CA PRO A 1006 1.89 5.82 24.08
C PRO A 1006 2.26 5.96 25.55
N GLN A 1007 1.72 6.98 26.23
CA GLN A 1007 2.04 7.25 27.64
C GLN A 1007 1.70 6.07 28.55
N SER A 1008 0.60 5.34 28.32
CA SER A 1008 0.25 4.15 29.08
C SER A 1008 1.28 3.02 28.93
N THR A 1009 1.88 2.86 27.76
CA THR A 1009 2.97 1.89 27.57
C THR A 1009 4.21 2.34 28.32
N LYS A 1010 4.55 3.63 28.31
CA LYS A 1010 5.62 4.20 29.15
C LYS A 1010 5.35 4.03 30.64
N ASP A 1011 4.10 4.23 31.08
CA ASP A 1011 3.70 4.11 32.48
C ASP A 1011 3.82 2.66 32.99
N TYR A 1012 3.62 1.67 32.12
CA TYR A 1012 3.91 0.26 32.43
C TYR A 1012 5.40 0.02 32.63
N MET A 1013 6.22 0.63 31.77
CA MET A 1013 7.69 0.60 31.80
C MET A 1013 8.27 1.49 32.92
N THR A 1014 7.78 1.28 34.14
CA THR A 1014 8.38 1.85 35.35
C THR A 1014 9.83 1.38 35.49
N SER A 1015 10.67 2.10 36.25
CA SER A 1015 12.07 1.71 36.43
C SER A 1015 12.24 0.27 36.92
N THR A 1016 11.31 -0.26 37.71
CA THR A 1016 11.36 -1.66 38.19
C THR A 1016 11.02 -2.67 37.10
N VAL A 1017 10.06 -2.35 36.21
CA VAL A 1017 9.73 -3.22 35.07
C VAL A 1017 10.84 -3.14 34.03
N ALA A 1018 11.34 -1.95 33.70
CA ALA A 1018 12.46 -1.79 32.78
C ALA A 1018 13.71 -2.56 33.25
N GLU A 1019 14.03 -2.53 34.55
CA GLU A 1019 15.14 -3.30 35.14
C GLU A 1019 14.92 -4.82 35.13
N SER A 1020 13.69 -5.33 34.92
CA SER A 1020 13.43 -6.77 34.86
C SER A 1020 13.46 -7.35 33.46
N VAL A 1021 13.42 -6.51 32.42
CA VAL A 1021 13.37 -6.97 31.02
C VAL A 1021 14.76 -7.39 30.56
N ASP A 1022 14.93 -8.67 30.26
CA ASP A 1022 16.14 -9.23 29.65
C ASP A 1022 16.10 -9.11 28.12
N LYS A 1023 14.89 -9.17 27.52
CA LYS A 1023 14.70 -9.09 26.07
C LYS A 1023 13.34 -8.54 25.66
N ALA A 1024 13.29 -7.81 24.56
CA ALA A 1024 12.08 -7.25 23.99
C ALA A 1024 11.99 -7.51 22.49
N TYR A 1025 10.77 -7.55 21.97
CA TYR A 1025 10.49 -7.79 20.56
C TYR A 1025 9.56 -6.74 20.01
N ILE A 1026 9.80 -6.30 18.78
CA ILE A 1026 8.85 -5.52 17.99
C ILE A 1026 8.29 -6.45 16.91
N VAL A 1027 6.98 -6.61 16.85
CA VAL A 1027 6.32 -7.42 15.81
C VAL A 1027 5.78 -6.49 14.72
N GLY A 1028 6.19 -6.76 13.48
CA GLY A 1028 5.85 -5.98 12.29
C GLY A 1028 7.02 -5.17 11.74
N GLY A 1029 6.98 -4.92 10.43
CA GLY A 1029 8.01 -4.15 9.72
C GLY A 1029 7.99 -2.66 10.07
N GLU A 1030 8.94 -1.90 9.51
CA GLU A 1030 9.04 -0.44 9.75
C GLU A 1030 7.78 0.33 9.27
N GLY A 1031 7.07 -0.20 8.27
CA GLY A 1031 5.79 0.33 7.82
C GLY A 1031 4.67 0.26 8.86
N VAL A 1032 4.78 -0.65 9.84
CA VAL A 1032 3.79 -0.93 10.89
C VAL A 1032 4.24 -0.35 12.24
N VAL A 1033 5.50 -0.53 12.63
CA VAL A 1033 6.11 0.11 13.80
C VAL A 1033 7.45 0.71 13.38
N SER A 1034 7.56 2.04 13.32
CA SER A 1034 8.73 2.73 12.79
C SER A 1034 9.99 2.48 13.63
N ASN A 1035 11.16 2.73 13.05
CA ASN A 1035 12.41 2.69 13.81
C ASN A 1035 12.47 3.77 14.89
N SER A 1036 11.77 4.90 14.74
CA SER A 1036 11.68 5.89 15.82
C SER A 1036 11.03 5.35 17.10
N VAL A 1037 10.08 4.42 17.00
CA VAL A 1037 9.51 3.73 18.16
C VAL A 1037 10.53 2.83 18.83
N ARG A 1038 11.35 2.12 18.03
CA ARG A 1038 12.42 1.27 18.55
C ARG A 1038 13.42 2.09 19.36
N GLU A 1039 13.86 3.23 18.83
CA GLU A 1039 14.79 4.12 19.54
C GLU A 1039 14.17 4.66 20.84
N GLU A 1040 12.89 5.06 20.80
CA GLU A 1040 12.17 5.50 22.00
C GLU A 1040 12.04 4.39 23.06
N LEU A 1041 11.90 3.13 22.65
CA LEU A 1041 11.88 1.98 23.57
C LEU A 1041 13.26 1.66 24.14
N LEU A 1042 14.33 1.79 23.35
CA LEU A 1042 15.72 1.66 23.83
C LEU A 1042 16.01 2.70 24.91
N ASP A 1043 15.59 3.95 24.71
CA ASP A 1043 15.72 5.02 25.70
C ASP A 1043 14.98 4.71 27.02
N ILE A 1044 13.90 3.93 26.97
CA ILE A 1044 13.08 3.55 28.13
C ILE A 1044 13.67 2.34 28.86
N ILE A 1045 14.13 1.33 28.13
CA ILE A 1045 14.61 0.05 28.68
C ILE A 1045 16.08 0.16 29.13
N GLY A 1046 16.88 0.95 28.43
CA GLY A 1046 18.34 1.04 28.61
C GLY A 1046 19.10 0.13 27.64
N ASP A 1047 20.41 0.42 27.47
CA ASP A 1047 21.35 -0.35 26.63
C ASP A 1047 21.72 -1.72 27.22
#